data_AF-A0A067LAF7-F1
#
_entry.id   AF-A0A067LAF7-F1
#
_cell.length_a   1.000
_cell.length_b   1.000
_cell.length_c   1.000
_cell.angle_alpha   90.00
_cell.angle_beta   90.00
_cell.angle_gamma   90.00
#
_symmetry.space_group_name_H-M   'P 1'
#
loop_
_entity.id
_entity.type
_entity.pdbx_description
1 polymer ?
#
loop_
_entity_poly.entity_id
_entity_poly.type
_entity_poly.pdbx_seq_one_letter_code
_entity_poly.pdbx_strand_id
1 'polypeptide(L)'
;MAAVVVSGGIGNALGGKPNKTVDKAMLLRGERCPRIVFRLGIVYLCKSSLERASRCVQQVILLLPSLLVADDEQSKSRLQFLLWVLLALRSQYGMLDDGARFHIISHLIRETVNCGKAMLATAIVGRDDAHDWGINSKDAGSIQNLIQKDRVLAAVADEFKYLNTLLTDRSRQLLELRARLDENASLEMTNKKAFEDEIHICLNTVLSSDESRRTLFQFAHEEDQQNVAEKWIHMFRTLIDERGPWSANAFPNSVVKHWKLDKTEDAWRRRQKLRRNYYFDDKMCHPPSTAFSNEDTLAVNENKDSFVGHIPEQMKRFLLKGVRRITDEGSSESGENDAETGAQKVSTSEDPMESQCSELAKGSSDQKDVMQDIKDSSSSSQETESSEELISVPCVLVTPKRKLAGKLAVMKKFLHFFGEFLVEGTGGSAVFKNFDASSNSDVTKLEEKPKSLKWSIHVNFGPQKGVSADNVDTANENVHQRQLKYVKRHRRWNIGKIKAVHWTRYLLRYTAIEIFFSDSVAPVFLNFASLKDAKEVGTLIVSTRNEFLFPRGSSKDKSGTIMFVDRRVALEMAEIARESWRRRDITNFEYLMILNTLAGRSYNDLTQYPIFPWVLADYSSDVLDFNKSSTFRDLTKPVGALDLKRFEMFEDRYRNFSDPDIPSFYYGSHYSSMGIVLYYLLRLEPFTSLHRNLQGGKFDHADRLFQSIEGTYRNCLSNTSDVKELIPEFFYMPEFLVNSNSYHLGVKQDGEPIGDVSLPPWAKGSPELFVSKNREALESEYVSSNLHHWIDLVFGYKQRGKPAVEAANIFYYLTYEGAVDLDNMEDELQRSAIEDQIANFGQTPIQIFRKKHPRRGPPIPIAHPLYFAPDSINLTSIVSSTSYPSAVLYINILDSNIVVVNQGLTLSVKLWLTTQLQSGGNFTFSTFQQDPFFGVGSDVLSARRIGSPLAENIELGAQCFATMQTPTENFLISCGNWENSFQVISLNDGRMVQSIRQHKDVVSCVAVTADGSILATGSYDTTVMVWEVLRVRGAEKRVRSTQTELPRKEHVIAETPFHILCGHDDIITCLYVSVELDIVISGSKDGTCVFHTLREGRYIRSLRHPSGHALSKLVASRHGRIVFYADADLSLHLYTINGKHLASSESNGRLNCVELSECGEFLVCAGDQGQIVVRSMKTLDVVKKYNGVGKVITCLAVTHEECFLAGTKEGNLLVYSIENLQMRKGGVPRSVKSKSSLT
;
A
#
# COMPACT_ATOMS: atom_id res chain seq x y z
N MET A 1 72.77 39.93 -4.25
CA MET A 1 72.76 39.51 -5.67
C MET A 1 72.06 40.57 -6.54
N ALA A 2 72.52 41.82 -6.42
CA ALA A 2 72.15 43.00 -7.22
C ALA A 2 73.44 43.68 -7.72
N ALA A 3 74.45 42.88 -8.09
CA ALA A 3 75.81 43.37 -8.38
C ALA A 3 76.57 42.61 -9.49
N VAL A 4 75.92 41.78 -10.34
CA VAL A 4 76.65 41.01 -11.38
C VAL A 4 76.00 41.06 -12.78
N VAL A 5 74.89 41.78 -12.98
CA VAL A 5 74.38 42.07 -14.33
C VAL A 5 74.02 43.55 -14.41
N VAL A 6 75.03 44.42 -14.43
CA VAL A 6 75.29 45.47 -15.44
C VAL A 6 76.64 46.11 -15.09
N SER A 7 77.70 45.30 -15.08
CA SER A 7 79.08 45.75 -15.23
C SER A 7 79.66 44.92 -16.35
N GLY A 8 80.04 45.56 -17.45
CA GLY A 8 80.67 44.85 -18.56
C GLY A 8 79.72 44.55 -19.71
N GLY A 9 79.19 45.61 -20.29
CA GLY A 9 79.44 45.78 -21.71
C GLY A 9 78.30 45.44 -22.66
N ILE A 10 78.28 46.02 -23.85
CA ILE A 10 79.30 46.80 -24.59
C ILE A 10 78.43 47.52 -25.65
N GLY A 11 78.71 48.75 -26.06
CA GLY A 11 79.59 49.01 -27.20
C GLY A 11 79.21 48.32 -28.53
N ASN A 12 78.10 47.57 -28.63
CA ASN A 12 77.68 46.82 -29.83
C ASN A 12 76.19 46.94 -30.17
N ALA A 13 75.41 47.82 -29.51
CA ALA A 13 74.14 48.29 -30.05
C ALA A 13 74.32 49.40 -31.13
N LEU A 14 75.54 49.52 -31.68
CA LEU A 14 75.94 50.38 -32.80
C LEU A 14 76.04 49.61 -34.13
N GLY A 15 75.50 48.40 -34.22
CA GLY A 15 75.52 47.62 -35.47
C GLY A 15 74.39 46.60 -35.54
N GLY A 16 73.18 47.02 -35.91
CA GLY A 16 72.09 46.07 -36.18
C GLY A 16 70.71 46.71 -36.32
N LYS A 17 70.35 47.03 -37.57
CA LYS A 17 69.05 47.42 -38.16
C LYS A 17 68.11 48.33 -37.33
N PRO A 18 67.77 49.53 -37.85
CA PRO A 18 67.08 50.57 -37.08
C PRO A 18 65.63 50.18 -36.78
N ASN A 19 65.37 49.84 -35.52
CA ASN A 19 64.00 49.74 -35.00
C ASN A 19 63.61 51.12 -34.44
N LYS A 20 62.55 51.71 -35.02
CA LYS A 20 62.11 53.12 -34.90
C LYS A 20 61.90 53.67 -33.48
N THR A 21 61.96 52.83 -32.45
CA THR A 21 61.87 53.23 -31.03
C THR A 21 63.23 53.61 -30.41
N VAL A 22 64.34 53.14 -30.96
CA VAL A 22 65.70 53.41 -30.44
C VAL A 22 66.24 54.77 -30.91
N ASP A 23 65.81 55.27 -32.08
CA ASP A 23 66.19 56.60 -32.59
C ASP A 23 65.58 57.76 -31.79
N LYS A 24 64.35 57.59 -31.25
CA LYS A 24 63.79 58.55 -30.27
C LYS A 24 64.57 58.52 -28.95
N ALA A 25 65.06 57.36 -28.54
CA ALA A 25 65.84 57.22 -27.30
C ALA A 25 67.24 57.84 -27.41
N MET A 26 67.89 57.78 -28.58
CA MET A 26 69.18 58.44 -28.81
C MET A 26 69.07 59.96 -29.01
N LEU A 27 68.03 60.47 -29.68
CA LEU A 27 67.73 61.92 -29.71
C LEU A 27 67.34 62.47 -28.33
N LEU A 28 66.53 61.74 -27.56
CA LEU A 28 66.18 62.11 -26.18
C LEU A 28 67.39 62.00 -25.23
N ARG A 29 68.42 61.21 -25.54
CA ARG A 29 69.68 61.20 -24.76
C ARG A 29 70.46 62.50 -24.90
N GLY A 30 70.39 63.18 -26.05
CA GLY A 30 70.99 64.51 -26.25
C GLY A 30 70.40 65.59 -25.34
N GLU A 31 69.12 65.47 -24.96
CA GLU A 31 68.42 66.47 -24.13
C GLU A 31 68.14 66.05 -22.67
N ARG A 32 67.80 64.78 -22.41
CA ARG A 32 67.50 64.28 -21.06
C ARG A 32 68.76 64.04 -20.23
N CYS A 33 69.85 63.61 -20.86
CA CYS A 33 71.10 63.31 -20.14
C CYS A 33 71.68 64.57 -19.49
N PRO A 34 71.83 65.73 -20.19
CA PRO A 34 72.27 66.96 -19.56
C PRO A 34 71.33 67.41 -18.42
N ARG A 35 70.01 67.33 -18.59
CA ARG A 35 69.04 67.71 -17.54
C ARG A 35 69.16 66.85 -16.27
N ILE A 36 69.33 65.53 -16.43
CA ILE A 36 69.51 64.61 -15.31
C ILE A 36 70.85 64.87 -14.62
N VAL A 37 71.93 65.02 -15.39
CA VAL A 37 73.28 65.28 -14.85
C VAL A 37 73.32 66.63 -14.12
N PHE A 38 72.73 67.69 -14.68
CA PHE A 38 72.66 68.99 -14.01
C PHE A 38 71.78 68.96 -12.76
N ARG A 39 70.60 68.32 -12.79
CA ARG A 39 69.74 68.18 -11.61
C ARG A 39 70.41 67.34 -10.51
N LEU A 40 71.08 66.25 -10.87
CA LEU A 40 71.87 65.46 -9.92
C LEU A 40 73.03 66.28 -9.37
N GLY A 41 73.78 66.99 -10.22
CA GLY A 41 74.85 67.89 -9.79
C GLY A 41 74.35 68.93 -8.78
N ILE A 42 73.20 69.55 -9.04
CA ILE A 42 72.54 70.48 -8.11
C ILE A 42 72.17 69.79 -6.79
N VAL A 43 71.55 68.61 -6.83
CA VAL A 43 71.16 67.87 -5.62
C VAL A 43 72.37 67.47 -4.79
N TYR A 44 73.46 67.00 -5.43
CA TYR A 44 74.69 66.67 -4.73
C TYR A 44 75.32 67.91 -4.09
N LEU A 45 75.36 69.04 -4.80
CA LEU A 45 75.84 70.31 -4.25
C LEU A 45 75.00 70.78 -3.05
N CYS A 46 73.68 70.57 -3.05
CA CYS A 46 72.79 71.03 -1.98
C CYS A 46 72.74 70.08 -0.77
N LYS A 47 72.70 68.76 -0.99
CA LYS A 47 72.27 67.78 0.04
C LYS A 47 73.30 66.70 0.40
N SER A 48 74.36 66.53 -0.38
CA SER A 48 75.38 65.50 -0.08
C SER A 48 76.46 66.04 0.86
N SER A 49 77.33 65.19 1.43
CA SER A 49 78.47 65.64 2.24
C SER A 49 79.54 66.33 1.38
N LEU A 50 80.36 67.21 1.99
CA LEU A 50 81.35 68.03 1.28
C LEU A 50 82.26 67.22 0.35
N GLU A 51 82.73 66.06 0.80
CA GLU A 51 83.64 65.19 0.04
C GLU A 51 82.96 64.62 -1.21
N ARG A 52 81.70 64.20 -1.09
CA ARG A 52 80.90 63.70 -2.22
C ARG A 52 80.52 64.82 -3.19
N ALA A 53 80.19 66.00 -2.67
CA ALA A 53 79.94 67.19 -3.49
C ALA A 53 81.19 67.58 -4.29
N SER A 54 82.38 67.58 -3.66
CA SER A 54 83.66 67.84 -4.34
C SER A 54 83.94 66.84 -5.46
N ARG A 55 83.85 65.52 -5.18
CA ARG A 55 84.05 64.48 -6.21
C ARG A 55 83.03 64.59 -7.34
N CYS A 56 81.76 64.87 -7.01
CA CYS A 56 80.71 65.09 -8.01
C CYS A 56 81.03 66.30 -8.90
N VAL A 57 81.46 67.43 -8.32
CA VAL A 57 81.89 68.61 -9.08
C VAL A 57 83.05 68.30 -10.00
N GLN A 58 84.06 67.56 -9.53
CA GLN A 58 85.18 67.14 -10.39
C GLN A 58 84.70 66.28 -11.58
N GLN A 59 83.78 65.34 -11.34
CA GLN A 59 83.19 64.52 -12.42
C GLN A 59 82.35 65.36 -13.38
N VAL A 60 81.54 66.30 -12.87
CA VAL A 60 80.74 67.20 -13.70
C VAL A 60 81.62 68.15 -14.53
N ILE A 61 82.74 68.63 -13.98
CA ILE A 61 83.74 69.43 -14.71
C ILE A 61 84.36 68.65 -15.86
N LEU A 62 84.69 67.38 -15.67
CA LEU A 62 85.20 66.54 -16.76
C LEU A 62 84.16 66.33 -17.87
N LEU A 63 82.87 66.33 -17.53
CA LEU A 63 81.77 66.15 -18.48
C LEU A 63 81.32 67.47 -19.14
N LEU A 64 81.62 68.63 -18.56
CA LEU A 64 81.18 69.95 -19.04
C LEU A 64 81.44 70.18 -20.54
N PRO A 65 82.61 69.86 -21.12
CA PRO A 65 82.84 70.00 -22.55
C PRO A 65 81.90 69.14 -23.42
N SER A 66 81.50 67.96 -22.95
CA SER A 66 80.59 67.05 -23.65
C SER A 66 79.11 67.40 -23.47
N LEU A 67 78.79 68.16 -22.41
CA LEU A 67 77.44 68.61 -22.09
C LEU A 67 77.10 69.96 -22.74
N LEU A 68 78.12 70.71 -23.19
CA LEU A 68 78.01 72.05 -23.78
C LEU A 68 78.48 72.11 -25.25
N VAL A 69 78.33 71.01 -26.00
CA VAL A 69 78.92 70.84 -27.35
C VAL A 69 78.26 71.68 -28.43
N ALA A 70 76.97 71.98 -28.30
CA ALA A 70 76.18 72.60 -29.38
C ALA A 70 76.06 74.12 -29.22
N ASP A 71 76.47 74.88 -30.23
CA ASP A 71 76.29 76.34 -30.30
C ASP A 71 74.88 76.73 -30.80
N ASP A 72 73.85 76.05 -30.28
CA ASP A 72 72.44 76.37 -30.57
C ASP A 72 71.82 77.26 -29.47
N GLU A 73 70.80 78.02 -29.85
CA GLU A 73 70.15 79.03 -28.98
C GLU A 73 69.54 78.43 -27.70
N GLN A 74 69.10 77.16 -27.73
CA GLN A 74 68.54 76.48 -26.57
C GLN A 74 69.63 76.04 -25.60
N SER A 75 70.78 75.56 -26.09
CA SER A 75 71.96 75.28 -25.26
C SER A 75 72.54 76.54 -24.63
N LYS A 76 72.56 77.69 -25.36
CA LYS A 76 72.94 79.00 -24.77
C LYS A 76 72.00 79.41 -23.64
N SER A 77 70.69 79.22 -23.83
CA SER A 77 69.67 79.53 -22.81
C SER A 77 69.78 78.61 -21.59
N ARG A 78 70.09 77.32 -21.81
CA ARG A 78 70.35 76.34 -20.74
C ARG A 78 71.64 76.62 -20.00
N LEU A 79 72.72 77.01 -20.68
CA LEU A 79 73.99 77.40 -20.07
C LEU A 79 73.79 78.63 -19.17
N GLN A 80 73.05 79.64 -19.64
CA GLN A 80 72.72 80.81 -18.84
C GLN A 80 71.81 80.46 -17.64
N PHE A 81 70.84 79.55 -17.82
CA PHE A 81 70.04 79.04 -16.70
C PHE A 81 70.89 78.26 -15.69
N LEU A 82 71.81 77.40 -16.15
CA LEU A 82 72.73 76.66 -15.27
C LEU A 82 73.63 77.61 -14.49
N LEU A 83 74.20 78.63 -15.12
CA LEU A 83 75.01 79.64 -14.45
C LEU A 83 74.18 80.44 -13.43
N TRP A 84 72.95 80.81 -13.78
CA TRP A 84 72.05 81.50 -12.86
C TRP A 84 71.70 80.63 -11.65
N VAL A 85 71.38 79.35 -11.86
CA VAL A 85 71.11 78.39 -10.79
C VAL A 85 72.35 78.15 -9.93
N LEU A 86 73.53 77.98 -10.52
CA LEU A 86 74.76 77.79 -9.75
C LEU A 86 75.13 79.03 -8.94
N LEU A 87 74.89 80.24 -9.45
CA LEU A 87 75.04 81.48 -8.68
C LEU A 87 74.05 81.59 -7.53
N ALA A 88 72.78 81.24 -7.76
CA ALA A 88 71.76 81.19 -6.71
C ALA A 88 72.11 80.14 -5.64
N LEU A 89 72.59 78.97 -6.06
CA LEU A 89 73.08 77.91 -5.17
C LEU A 89 74.28 78.36 -4.37
N ARG A 90 75.23 79.09 -4.99
CA ARG A 90 76.34 79.69 -4.25
C ARG A 90 75.84 80.64 -3.17
N SER A 91 74.85 81.47 -3.48
CA SER A 91 74.28 82.41 -2.51
C SER A 91 73.54 81.74 -1.36
N GLN A 92 72.79 80.66 -1.62
CA GLN A 92 71.97 80.01 -0.59
C GLN A 92 72.73 78.94 0.20
N TYR A 93 73.54 78.13 -0.48
CA TYR A 93 74.19 76.93 0.09
C TYR A 93 75.70 77.10 0.24
N GLY A 94 76.29 78.21 -0.20
CA GLY A 94 77.72 78.44 -0.09
C GLY A 94 78.23 78.52 1.35
N MET A 95 77.41 78.99 2.29
CA MET A 95 77.76 79.09 3.73
C MET A 95 77.64 77.77 4.50
N LEU A 96 77.19 76.69 3.86
CA LEU A 96 77.16 75.36 4.48
C LEU A 96 78.57 74.75 4.55
N ASP A 97 78.76 73.84 5.50
CA ASP A 97 80.04 73.22 5.85
C ASP A 97 81.13 74.28 6.12
N ASP A 98 80.84 75.23 7.01
CA ASP A 98 81.72 76.33 7.41
C ASP A 98 82.33 77.12 6.24
N GLY A 99 81.55 77.27 5.16
CA GLY A 99 81.93 78.05 3.97
C GLY A 99 82.79 77.30 2.95
N ALA A 100 83.20 76.06 3.21
CA ALA A 100 84.02 75.29 2.26
C ALA A 100 83.28 75.01 0.94
N ARG A 101 81.94 74.84 0.99
CA ARG A 101 81.12 74.66 -0.22
C ARG A 101 81.13 75.87 -1.14
N PHE A 102 81.29 77.07 -0.60
CA PHE A 102 81.38 78.29 -1.41
C PHE A 102 82.49 78.19 -2.45
N HIS A 103 83.64 77.63 -2.06
CA HIS A 103 84.78 77.44 -2.95
C HIS A 103 84.53 76.35 -3.99
N ILE A 104 83.89 75.25 -3.60
CA ILE A 104 83.54 74.15 -4.52
C ILE A 104 82.54 74.64 -5.59
N ILE A 105 81.48 75.34 -5.18
CA ILE A 105 80.48 75.86 -6.11
C ILE A 105 81.09 76.98 -6.98
N SER A 106 81.93 77.84 -6.41
CA SER A 106 82.64 78.88 -7.18
C SER A 106 83.60 78.28 -8.21
N HIS A 107 84.26 77.17 -7.87
CA HIS A 107 85.12 76.43 -8.81
C HIS A 107 84.31 75.90 -9.99
N LEU A 108 83.15 75.26 -9.71
CA LEU A 108 82.25 74.81 -10.78
C LEU A 108 81.75 75.96 -11.64
N ILE A 109 81.35 77.09 -11.04
CA ILE A 109 80.91 78.29 -11.78
C ILE A 109 82.05 78.77 -12.69
N ARG A 110 83.27 78.89 -12.16
CA ARG A 110 84.42 79.38 -12.93
C ARG A 110 84.73 78.46 -14.12
N GLU A 111 84.78 77.14 -13.90
CA GLU A 111 85.03 76.21 -15.00
C GLU A 111 83.87 76.17 -16.01
N THR A 112 82.62 76.32 -15.55
CA THR A 112 81.45 76.44 -16.44
C THR A 112 81.53 77.70 -17.31
N VAL A 113 81.95 78.85 -16.73
CA VAL A 113 82.17 80.10 -17.48
C VAL A 113 83.35 79.96 -18.45
N ASN A 114 84.45 79.31 -18.03
CA ASN A 114 85.62 79.09 -18.88
C ASN A 114 85.30 78.20 -20.08
N CYS A 115 84.63 77.06 -19.87
CA CYS A 115 84.17 76.19 -20.95
C CYS A 115 83.16 76.90 -21.86
N GLY A 116 82.28 77.74 -21.28
CA GLY A 116 81.25 78.49 -22.00
C GLY A 116 81.70 79.83 -22.57
N LYS A 117 82.99 80.19 -22.52
CA LYS A 117 83.48 81.55 -22.83
C LYS A 117 83.12 82.00 -24.25
N ALA A 118 83.19 81.10 -25.23
CA ALA A 118 82.79 81.39 -26.62
C ALA A 118 81.29 81.67 -26.75
N MET A 119 80.44 80.95 -25.99
CA MET A 119 78.98 81.14 -25.99
C MET A 119 78.52 82.40 -25.22
N LEU A 120 79.36 82.92 -24.31
CA LEU A 120 79.05 84.06 -23.45
C LEU A 120 79.62 85.41 -23.95
N ALA A 121 80.71 85.43 -24.72
CA ALA A 121 81.41 86.66 -25.13
C ALA A 121 80.61 87.54 -26.13
N THR A 122 79.55 87.01 -26.74
CA THR A 122 78.67 87.76 -27.65
C THR A 122 77.75 88.77 -26.95
N ALA A 123 77.86 88.96 -25.62
CA ALA A 123 76.86 89.67 -24.81
C ALA A 123 77.16 91.13 -24.39
N ILE A 124 78.33 91.75 -24.66
CA ILE A 124 78.71 93.05 -24.03
C ILE A 124 78.81 94.26 -25.02
N VAL A 125 78.21 94.24 -26.21
CA VAL A 125 78.24 95.41 -27.12
C VAL A 125 76.83 95.90 -27.41
N GLY A 126 76.37 96.95 -26.73
CA GLY A 126 75.08 97.57 -27.08
C GLY A 126 74.48 98.57 -26.09
N ARG A 127 75.07 99.77 -26.03
CA ARG A 127 74.45 101.12 -25.96
C ARG A 127 73.51 101.52 -24.81
N ASP A 128 74.04 102.43 -23.96
CA ASP A 128 73.87 103.90 -23.98
C ASP A 128 72.57 104.48 -24.58
N ASP A 129 71.73 105.16 -23.78
CA ASP A 129 71.89 106.61 -23.53
C ASP A 129 70.88 107.13 -22.49
N ALA A 130 71.28 108.24 -21.88
CA ALA A 130 70.81 108.96 -20.69
C ALA A 130 69.30 109.31 -20.56
N HIS A 131 68.80 109.40 -19.31
CA HIS A 131 68.52 110.67 -18.57
C HIS A 131 67.87 110.39 -17.18
N ASP A 132 68.42 111.00 -16.12
CA ASP A 132 67.85 111.30 -14.77
C ASP A 132 67.36 110.14 -13.86
N TRP A 133 67.74 109.93 -12.58
CA TRP A 133 68.48 110.65 -11.53
C TRP A 133 69.26 109.65 -10.66
N GLY A 134 70.41 110.10 -10.13
CA GLY A 134 71.33 109.31 -9.33
C GLY A 134 71.20 109.44 -7.80
N ILE A 135 72.24 108.91 -7.13
CA ILE A 135 72.62 108.93 -5.70
C ILE A 135 71.98 107.76 -4.91
N ASN A 136 72.62 106.65 -4.48
CA ASN A 136 73.99 106.18 -4.16
C ASN A 136 74.00 104.62 -4.28
N SER A 137 75.03 103.82 -4.58
CA SER A 137 76.48 103.96 -4.82
C SER A 137 77.02 102.65 -5.45
N LYS A 138 78.01 102.79 -6.35
CA LYS A 138 78.98 101.82 -6.93
C LYS A 138 79.13 100.43 -6.29
N ASP A 139 79.11 99.36 -7.09
CA ASP A 139 80.36 98.67 -7.52
C ASP A 139 80.13 97.64 -8.65
N ALA A 140 81.12 97.58 -9.55
CA ALA A 140 81.12 96.90 -10.84
C ALA A 140 81.71 95.48 -10.78
N GLY A 141 81.26 94.59 -11.69
CA GLY A 141 82.01 93.39 -12.09
C GLY A 141 81.38 92.02 -11.81
N SER A 142 80.08 91.93 -11.51
CA SER A 142 79.44 90.65 -11.25
C SER A 142 79.17 89.85 -12.53
N ILE A 143 79.47 88.54 -12.50
CA ILE A 143 79.09 87.52 -13.51
C ILE A 143 77.60 87.63 -13.92
N GLN A 144 76.76 88.23 -13.06
CA GLN A 144 75.36 88.58 -13.35
C GLN A 144 75.18 89.39 -14.64
N ASN A 145 76.14 90.21 -15.06
CA ASN A 145 76.03 90.99 -16.31
C ASN A 145 76.18 90.14 -17.58
N LEU A 146 76.65 88.88 -17.48
CA LEU A 146 76.73 87.94 -18.61
C LEU A 146 75.44 87.12 -18.84
N ILE A 147 74.45 87.26 -17.96
CA ILE A 147 73.22 86.44 -17.98
C ILE A 147 72.09 87.26 -18.60
N GLN A 148 71.50 86.78 -19.71
CA GLN A 148 70.33 87.40 -20.32
C GLN A 148 69.06 86.84 -19.67
N LYS A 149 68.28 87.72 -19.02
CA LYS A 149 67.07 87.35 -18.27
C LYS A 149 66.02 86.61 -19.12
N ASP A 150 65.84 87.03 -20.38
CA ASP A 150 64.81 86.48 -21.27
C ASP A 150 65.09 85.03 -21.66
N ARG A 151 66.37 84.68 -21.85
CA ARG A 151 66.79 83.30 -22.16
C ARG A 151 66.59 82.36 -20.98
N VAL A 152 66.82 82.84 -19.75
CA VAL A 152 66.57 82.08 -18.52
C VAL A 152 65.08 81.78 -18.35
N LEU A 153 64.20 82.76 -18.61
CA LEU A 153 62.75 82.57 -18.51
C LEU A 153 62.22 81.54 -19.51
N ALA A 154 62.74 81.54 -20.75
CA ALA A 154 62.38 80.55 -21.76
C ALA A 154 62.77 79.11 -21.32
N ALA A 155 63.94 78.94 -20.70
CA ALA A 155 64.38 77.64 -20.20
C ALA A 155 63.52 77.11 -19.03
N VAL A 156 63.04 78.01 -18.15
CA VAL A 156 62.17 77.64 -17.02
C VAL A 156 60.79 77.17 -17.49
N ALA A 157 60.20 77.86 -18.47
CA ALA A 157 58.89 77.50 -19.01
C ALA A 157 58.88 76.08 -19.63
N ASP A 158 59.96 75.70 -20.31
CA ASP A 158 60.12 74.39 -20.91
C ASP A 158 60.25 73.26 -19.87
N GLU A 159 60.96 73.50 -18.76
CA GLU A 159 61.07 72.55 -17.65
C GLU A 159 59.73 72.30 -16.93
N PHE A 160 58.92 73.34 -16.77
CA PHE A 160 57.62 73.22 -16.12
C PHE A 160 56.65 72.35 -16.93
N LYS A 161 56.62 72.54 -18.26
CA LYS A 161 55.78 71.75 -19.17
C LYS A 161 56.13 70.26 -19.14
N TYR A 162 57.43 69.94 -19.09
CA TYR A 162 57.90 68.57 -19.00
C TYR A 162 57.43 67.86 -17.71
N LEU A 163 57.53 68.54 -16.56
CA LEU A 163 57.16 67.97 -15.26
C LEU A 163 55.68 67.64 -15.15
N ASN A 164 54.79 68.51 -15.64
CA ASN A 164 53.35 68.28 -15.57
C ASN A 164 52.92 67.03 -16.35
N THR A 165 53.50 66.81 -17.54
CA THR A 165 53.19 65.65 -18.38
C THR A 165 53.57 64.32 -17.70
N LEU A 166 54.65 64.33 -16.91
CA LEU A 166 55.15 63.14 -16.23
C LEU A 166 54.30 62.76 -15.00
N LEU A 167 53.79 63.77 -14.28
CA LEU A 167 52.90 63.57 -13.13
C LEU A 167 51.54 62.99 -13.55
N THR A 168 50.99 63.45 -14.67
CA THR A 168 49.71 62.95 -15.19
C THR A 168 49.78 61.47 -15.58
N ASP A 169 50.88 61.06 -16.23
CA ASP A 169 51.06 59.66 -16.64
C ASP A 169 51.18 58.71 -15.45
N ARG A 170 51.93 59.10 -14.41
CA ARG A 170 52.10 58.28 -13.21
C ARG A 170 50.79 58.11 -12.43
N SER A 171 49.98 59.16 -12.38
CA SER A 171 48.68 59.13 -11.69
C SER A 171 47.71 58.17 -12.37
N ARG A 172 47.69 58.13 -13.71
CA ARG A 172 46.86 57.21 -14.49
C ARG A 172 47.21 55.73 -14.23
N GLN A 173 48.49 55.38 -14.19
CA GLN A 173 48.93 54.00 -13.95
C GLN A 173 48.55 53.49 -12.54
N LEU A 174 48.58 54.37 -11.54
CA LEU A 174 48.19 54.00 -10.17
C LEU A 174 46.69 53.72 -10.04
N LEU A 175 45.85 54.46 -10.77
CA LEU A 175 44.40 54.22 -10.78
C LEU A 175 44.05 52.88 -11.43
N GLU A 176 44.70 52.53 -12.54
CA GLU A 176 44.47 51.25 -13.23
C GLU A 176 44.85 50.05 -12.36
N LEU A 177 45.96 50.15 -11.61
CA LEU A 177 46.38 49.09 -10.68
C LEU A 177 45.40 48.89 -9.53
N ARG A 178 44.81 49.97 -9.00
CA ARG A 178 43.79 49.87 -7.95
C ARG A 178 42.54 49.16 -8.45
N ALA A 179 42.04 49.53 -9.63
CA ALA A 179 40.87 48.89 -10.21
C ALA A 179 41.02 47.36 -10.37
N ARG A 180 42.18 46.90 -10.84
CA ARG A 180 42.45 45.45 -10.97
C ARG A 180 42.53 44.71 -9.64
N LEU A 181 43.02 45.36 -8.58
CA LEU A 181 43.07 44.78 -7.24
C LEU A 181 41.66 44.61 -6.67
N ASP A 182 40.80 45.61 -6.84
CA ASP A 182 39.41 45.57 -6.38
C ASP A 182 38.59 44.50 -7.13
N GLU A 183 38.79 44.38 -8.46
CA GLU A 183 38.19 43.31 -9.26
C GLU A 183 38.59 41.91 -8.75
N ASN A 184 39.89 41.67 -8.52
CA ASN A 184 40.36 40.37 -8.03
C ASN A 184 39.83 40.04 -6.61
N ALA A 185 39.82 41.03 -5.71
CA ALA A 185 39.28 40.83 -4.36
C ALA A 185 37.79 40.48 -4.38
N SER A 186 37.02 41.09 -5.29
CA SER A 186 35.60 40.76 -5.47
C SER A 186 35.41 39.31 -5.95
N LEU A 187 36.26 38.85 -6.87
CA LEU A 187 36.19 37.51 -7.46
C LEU A 187 36.57 36.40 -6.46
N GLU A 188 37.55 36.66 -5.59
CA GLU A 188 37.87 35.76 -4.47
C GLU A 188 36.71 35.64 -3.48
N MET A 189 36.06 36.76 -3.16
CA MET A 189 34.91 36.78 -2.24
C MET A 189 33.72 36.00 -2.82
N THR A 190 33.45 36.10 -4.13
CA THR A 190 32.39 35.30 -4.77
C THR A 190 32.71 33.81 -4.79
N ASN A 191 33.96 33.43 -5.07
CA ASN A 191 34.37 32.02 -5.09
C ASN A 191 34.30 31.38 -3.69
N LYS A 192 34.69 32.14 -2.65
CA LYS A 192 34.57 31.67 -1.27
C LYS A 192 33.11 31.42 -0.89
N LYS A 193 32.21 32.32 -1.27
CA LYS A 193 30.77 32.16 -1.00
C LYS A 193 30.19 30.93 -1.71
N ALA A 194 30.53 30.72 -2.98
CA ALA A 194 30.09 29.55 -3.73
C ALA A 194 30.55 28.22 -3.09
N PHE A 195 31.78 28.19 -2.57
CA PHE A 195 32.31 27.03 -1.87
C PHE A 195 31.63 26.78 -0.51
N GLU A 196 31.33 27.83 0.25
CA GLU A 196 30.55 27.73 1.50
C GLU A 196 29.14 27.20 1.22
N ASP A 197 28.48 27.69 0.16
CA ASP A 197 27.15 27.23 -0.26
C ASP A 197 27.17 25.73 -0.66
N GLU A 198 28.20 25.27 -1.38
CA GLU A 198 28.36 23.86 -1.76
C GLU A 198 28.55 22.93 -0.55
N ILE A 199 29.33 23.36 0.45
CA ILE A 199 29.49 22.64 1.72
C ILE A 199 28.15 22.55 2.46
N HIS A 200 27.39 23.65 2.51
CA HIS A 200 26.08 23.66 3.16
C HIS A 200 25.09 22.71 2.48
N ILE A 201 25.06 22.67 1.15
CA ILE A 201 24.22 21.73 0.39
C ILE A 201 24.62 20.27 0.71
N CYS A 202 25.92 19.97 0.71
CA CYS A 202 26.40 18.62 0.98
C CYS A 202 26.08 18.18 2.43
N LEU A 203 26.28 19.07 3.40
CA LEU A 203 25.94 18.82 4.81
C LEU A 203 24.44 18.57 5.00
N ASN A 204 23.58 19.38 4.38
CA ASN A 204 22.13 19.19 4.44
C ASN A 204 21.70 17.86 3.80
N THR A 205 22.39 17.44 2.73
CA THR A 205 22.14 16.14 2.08
C THR A 205 22.53 14.96 3.00
N VAL A 206 23.65 15.07 3.72
CA VAL A 206 24.07 14.03 4.67
C VAL A 206 23.16 14.01 5.90
N LEU A 207 22.77 15.16 6.44
CA LEU A 207 21.88 15.24 7.59
C LEU A 207 20.49 14.66 7.27
N SER A 208 19.91 15.03 6.12
CA SER A 208 18.63 14.46 5.67
C SER A 208 18.71 12.95 5.44
N SER A 209 19.83 12.45 4.90
CA SER A 209 20.06 11.00 4.77
C SER A 209 20.15 10.30 6.14
N ASP A 210 20.89 10.84 7.12
CA ASP A 210 20.97 10.22 8.45
C ASP A 210 19.64 10.30 9.21
N GLU A 211 18.90 11.39 9.08
CA GLU A 211 17.56 11.54 9.66
C GLU A 211 16.56 10.55 9.05
N SER A 212 16.60 10.34 7.73
CA SER A 212 15.81 9.31 7.05
C SER A 212 16.14 7.90 7.58
N ARG A 213 17.42 7.61 7.82
CA ARG A 213 17.86 6.32 8.35
C ARG A 213 17.39 6.10 9.79
N ARG A 214 17.46 7.13 10.64
CA ARG A 214 17.00 7.06 12.04
C ARG A 214 15.49 6.85 12.13
N THR A 215 14.73 7.58 11.32
CA THR A 215 13.26 7.43 11.26
C THR A 215 12.87 6.04 10.78
N LEU A 216 13.51 5.51 9.72
CA LEU A 216 13.30 4.13 9.26
C LEU A 216 13.57 3.08 10.36
N PHE A 217 14.67 3.23 11.10
CA PHE A 217 14.98 2.32 12.21
C PHE A 217 13.95 2.39 13.34
N GLN A 218 13.55 3.61 13.71
CA GLN A 218 12.49 3.81 14.71
C GLN A 218 11.16 3.17 14.24
N PHE A 219 10.80 3.32 12.97
CA PHE A 219 9.60 2.72 12.42
C PHE A 219 9.65 1.20 12.40
N ALA A 220 10.79 0.59 12.04
CA ALA A 220 10.96 -0.86 12.11
C ALA A 220 10.79 -1.37 13.56
N HIS A 221 11.32 -0.63 14.54
CA HIS A 221 11.14 -0.97 15.95
C HIS A 221 9.69 -0.83 16.43
N GLU A 222 9.00 0.26 16.06
CA GLU A 222 7.58 0.47 16.38
C GLU A 222 6.68 -0.62 15.72
N GLU A 223 6.99 -1.01 14.48
CA GLU A 223 6.32 -2.12 13.77
C GLU A 223 6.50 -3.45 14.50
N ASP A 224 7.73 -3.80 14.90
CA ASP A 224 8.01 -5.02 15.63
C ASP A 224 7.28 -5.06 16.98
N GLN A 225 7.25 -3.94 17.71
CA GLN A 225 6.46 -3.85 18.94
C GLN A 225 4.97 -4.08 18.70
N GLN A 226 4.40 -3.50 17.63
CA GLN A 226 3.00 -3.71 17.27
C GLN A 226 2.73 -5.18 16.93
N ASN A 227 3.58 -5.80 16.10
CA ASN A 227 3.46 -7.20 15.71
C ASN A 227 3.52 -8.15 16.91
N VAL A 228 4.44 -7.89 17.85
CA VAL A 228 4.56 -8.67 19.09
C VAL A 228 3.32 -8.49 19.97
N ALA A 229 2.82 -7.26 20.11
CA ALA A 229 1.61 -6.98 20.88
C ALA A 229 0.38 -7.68 20.29
N GLU A 230 0.19 -7.65 18.97
CA GLU A 230 -0.91 -8.34 18.28
C GLU A 230 -0.83 -9.86 18.45
N LYS A 231 0.37 -10.44 18.30
CA LYS A 231 0.62 -11.87 18.57
C LYS A 231 0.31 -12.23 20.01
N TRP A 232 0.72 -11.40 20.98
CA TRP A 232 0.45 -11.64 22.40
C TRP A 232 -1.05 -11.59 22.71
N ILE A 233 -1.77 -10.57 22.22
CA ILE A 233 -3.22 -10.46 22.37
C ILE A 233 -3.92 -11.69 21.79
N HIS A 234 -3.44 -12.17 20.63
CA HIS A 234 -4.01 -13.35 20.01
C HIS A 234 -3.76 -14.62 20.80
N MET A 235 -2.52 -14.85 21.22
CA MET A 235 -2.12 -16.01 22.01
C MET A 235 -2.84 -16.04 23.36
N PHE A 236 -3.00 -14.86 23.99
CA PHE A 236 -3.80 -14.69 25.20
C PHE A 236 -5.26 -15.11 24.98
N ARG A 237 -5.89 -14.68 23.87
CA ARG A 237 -7.26 -15.08 23.51
C ARG A 237 -7.38 -16.60 23.36
N THR A 238 -6.46 -17.25 22.66
CA THR A 238 -6.45 -18.70 22.49
C THR A 238 -6.37 -19.44 23.83
N LEU A 239 -5.66 -18.86 24.81
CA LEU A 239 -5.52 -19.47 26.13
C LEU A 239 -6.78 -19.34 27.00
N ILE A 240 -7.57 -18.26 26.84
CA ILE A 240 -8.78 -17.99 27.63
C ILE A 240 -10.10 -18.34 26.91
N ASP A 241 -10.05 -18.64 25.61
CA ASP A 241 -11.24 -19.03 24.83
C ASP A 241 -11.84 -20.35 25.36
N GLU A 242 -12.99 -20.78 24.83
CA GLU A 242 -13.79 -21.88 25.40
C GLU A 242 -13.06 -23.21 25.53
N ARG A 243 -12.07 -23.45 24.67
CA ARG A 243 -11.21 -24.64 24.71
C ARG A 243 -9.76 -24.31 25.06
N GLY A 244 -9.52 -23.09 25.52
CA GLY A 244 -8.21 -22.69 26.01
C GLY A 244 -7.92 -23.34 27.35
N PRO A 245 -6.66 -23.67 27.66
CA PRO A 245 -6.27 -24.25 28.94
C PRO A 245 -6.58 -23.38 30.16
N TRP A 246 -6.84 -22.07 29.96
CA TRP A 246 -7.23 -21.12 30.99
C TRP A 246 -8.68 -20.65 30.83
N SER A 247 -9.53 -21.43 30.18
CA SER A 247 -10.96 -21.14 30.11
C SER A 247 -11.57 -21.16 31.50
N ALA A 248 -12.29 -20.10 31.89
CA ALA A 248 -12.92 -20.00 33.21
C ALA A 248 -14.10 -20.96 33.38
N ASN A 249 -14.73 -21.40 32.28
CA ASN A 249 -15.91 -22.25 32.27
C ASN A 249 -15.63 -23.52 31.43
N ALA A 250 -16.15 -24.67 31.86
CA ALA A 250 -15.99 -25.94 31.17
C ALA A 250 -16.95 -26.06 29.97
N PHE A 251 -16.40 -26.33 28.78
CA PHE A 251 -17.19 -26.51 27.55
C PHE A 251 -18.24 -27.63 27.71
N PRO A 252 -19.51 -27.42 27.27
CA PRO A 252 -20.03 -26.26 26.56
C PRO A 252 -20.36 -25.07 27.46
N ASN A 253 -19.79 -23.91 27.14
CA ASN A 253 -20.01 -22.67 27.86
C ASN A 253 -21.23 -21.93 27.29
N SER A 254 -22.21 -21.57 28.13
CA SER A 254 -23.39 -20.78 27.76
C SER A 254 -23.14 -19.26 27.76
N VAL A 255 -21.89 -18.82 27.64
CA VAL A 255 -21.55 -17.40 27.67
C VAL A 255 -22.12 -16.72 26.42
N VAL A 256 -22.84 -15.61 26.62
CA VAL A 256 -23.35 -14.77 25.53
C VAL A 256 -22.16 -14.33 24.66
N LYS A 257 -22.15 -14.77 23.39
CA LYS A 257 -21.13 -14.39 22.42
C LYS A 257 -21.65 -13.29 21.54
N HIS A 258 -20.94 -12.16 21.53
CA HIS A 258 -21.17 -11.09 20.58
C HIS A 258 -20.34 -11.29 19.32
N TRP A 259 -20.90 -10.91 18.18
CA TRP A 259 -20.37 -11.17 16.85
C TRP A 259 -20.10 -9.87 16.08
N LYS A 260 -19.11 -9.92 15.20
CA LYS A 260 -18.83 -8.89 14.20
C LYS A 260 -18.46 -9.53 12.87
N LEU A 261 -18.58 -8.77 11.79
CA LEU A 261 -18.16 -9.25 10.47
C LEU A 261 -16.66 -9.50 10.43
N ASP A 262 -16.30 -10.61 9.77
CA ASP A 262 -14.92 -10.84 9.37
C ASP A 262 -14.50 -9.85 8.28
N LYS A 263 -13.19 -9.63 8.15
CA LYS A 263 -12.61 -8.79 7.10
C LYS A 263 -12.38 -9.59 5.81
N THR A 264 -12.29 -10.91 5.88
CA THR A 264 -12.04 -11.77 4.71
C THR A 264 -13.21 -11.70 3.74
N GLU A 265 -12.88 -11.54 2.47
CA GLU A 265 -13.82 -11.56 1.34
C GLU A 265 -13.49 -12.75 0.45
N ASP A 266 -14.52 -13.42 -0.08
CA ASP A 266 -14.33 -14.49 -1.06
C ASP A 266 -14.01 -13.91 -2.46
N ALA A 267 -13.86 -14.78 -3.47
CA ALA A 267 -13.56 -14.36 -4.85
C ALA A 267 -14.62 -13.41 -5.45
N TRP A 268 -15.84 -13.42 -4.92
CA TRP A 268 -16.99 -12.62 -5.36
C TRP A 268 -17.29 -11.47 -4.41
N ARG A 269 -16.36 -11.17 -3.48
CA ARG A 269 -16.49 -10.10 -2.48
C ARG A 269 -17.69 -10.29 -1.54
N ARG A 270 -18.06 -11.54 -1.25
CA ARG A 270 -19.10 -11.86 -0.24
C ARG A 270 -18.46 -11.98 1.13
N ARG A 271 -19.17 -11.47 2.15
CA ARG A 271 -18.78 -11.61 3.56
C ARG A 271 -19.73 -12.57 4.27
N GLN A 272 -19.33 -13.81 4.45
CA GLN A 272 -20.22 -14.86 5.00
C GLN A 272 -19.95 -15.20 6.47
N LYS A 273 -18.74 -14.93 6.97
CA LYS A 273 -18.30 -15.38 8.28
C LYS A 273 -18.37 -14.26 9.32
N LEU A 274 -18.99 -14.59 10.46
CA LEU A 274 -18.91 -13.81 11.68
C LEU A 274 -17.77 -14.32 12.56
N ARG A 275 -17.11 -13.40 13.23
CA ARG A 275 -16.10 -13.67 14.25
C ARG A 275 -16.48 -13.04 15.57
N ARG A 276 -15.96 -13.59 16.67
CA ARG A 276 -16.22 -13.09 18.01
C ARG A 276 -15.78 -11.62 18.15
N ASN A 277 -16.63 -10.81 18.76
CA ASN A 277 -16.31 -9.43 19.08
C ASN A 277 -15.82 -9.30 20.53
N TYR A 278 -14.50 -9.36 20.72
CA TYR A 278 -13.86 -9.21 22.03
C TYR A 278 -13.88 -7.77 22.59
N TYR A 279 -14.30 -6.78 21.80
CA TYR A 279 -14.40 -5.37 22.21
C TYR A 279 -15.86 -4.89 22.12
N PHE A 280 -16.79 -5.74 22.51
CA PHE A 280 -18.21 -5.39 22.54
C PHE A 280 -18.49 -4.43 23.70
N ASP A 281 -19.37 -3.46 23.48
CA ASP A 281 -19.81 -2.51 24.51
C ASP A 281 -21.20 -2.93 25.02
N ASP A 282 -21.24 -3.50 26.22
CA ASP A 282 -22.47 -4.04 26.84
C ASP A 282 -23.54 -2.96 27.08
N LYS A 283 -23.15 -1.68 27.13
CA LYS A 283 -24.10 -0.55 27.23
C LYS A 283 -25.06 -0.48 26.04
N MET A 284 -24.73 -1.12 24.91
CA MET A 284 -25.62 -1.20 23.74
C MET A 284 -26.82 -2.12 23.93
N CYS A 285 -26.75 -3.06 24.86
CA CYS A 285 -27.87 -3.96 25.20
C CYS A 285 -28.80 -3.34 26.25
N HIS A 286 -28.25 -2.51 27.13
CA HIS A 286 -28.96 -1.89 28.25
C HIS A 286 -28.64 -0.39 28.33
N PRO A 287 -29.39 0.47 27.63
CA PRO A 287 -29.20 1.91 27.77
C PRO A 287 -29.55 2.34 29.21
N PRO A 288 -28.80 3.27 29.81
CA PRO A 288 -29.09 3.76 31.15
C PRO A 288 -30.51 4.34 31.18
N SER A 289 -31.36 3.76 32.01
CA SER A 289 -32.75 4.18 32.17
C SER A 289 -32.81 5.62 32.65
N THR A 290 -33.45 6.51 31.87
CA THR A 290 -33.94 7.80 32.36
C THR A 290 -35.12 7.53 33.28
N ALA A 291 -34.86 7.35 34.57
CA ALA A 291 -35.86 7.38 35.61
C ALA A 291 -35.48 8.47 36.62
N PHE A 292 -36.50 9.23 37.02
CA PHE A 292 -36.46 10.43 37.83
C PHE A 292 -35.65 10.30 39.12
N SER A 293 -34.98 11.40 39.48
CA SER A 293 -34.60 11.72 40.86
C SER A 293 -35.81 11.60 41.78
N ASN A 294 -35.75 10.72 42.78
CA ASN A 294 -36.31 10.96 44.10
C ASN A 294 -35.82 9.90 45.12
N GLU A 295 -35.24 10.45 46.18
CA GLU A 295 -35.13 9.97 47.56
C GLU A 295 -34.22 8.78 47.93
N ASP A 296 -33.21 9.15 48.71
CA ASP A 296 -32.64 8.40 49.83
C ASP A 296 -33.68 7.55 50.55
N THR A 297 -33.47 6.22 50.61
CA THR A 297 -33.35 5.47 51.87
C THR A 297 -33.20 3.96 51.65
N LEU A 298 -32.36 3.35 52.51
CA LEU A 298 -32.21 1.93 52.83
C LEU A 298 -31.32 1.07 51.92
N ALA A 299 -30.06 0.99 52.37
CA ALA A 299 -29.19 -0.15 52.16
C ALA A 299 -29.79 -1.44 52.72
N VAL A 300 -30.02 -2.43 51.86
CA VAL A 300 -29.99 -3.86 52.20
C VAL A 300 -29.35 -4.65 51.05
N ASN A 301 -28.07 -4.91 51.25
CA ASN A 301 -27.35 -6.15 50.94
C ASN A 301 -28.00 -7.14 49.95
N GLU A 302 -27.64 -7.07 48.67
CA GLU A 302 -27.53 -8.25 47.80
C GLU A 302 -26.28 -8.12 46.92
N ASN A 303 -25.30 -8.99 47.17
CA ASN A 303 -24.15 -9.23 46.32
C ASN A 303 -24.60 -9.52 44.89
N LYS A 304 -24.27 -8.65 43.94
CA LYS A 304 -24.30 -8.97 42.51
C LYS A 304 -22.90 -8.79 41.92
N ASP A 305 -22.29 -9.94 41.68
CA ASP A 305 -21.09 -10.16 40.90
C ASP A 305 -21.16 -9.41 39.56
N SER A 306 -20.38 -8.34 39.44
CA SER A 306 -19.98 -7.80 38.15
C SER A 306 -18.84 -8.66 37.61
N PHE A 307 -19.16 -9.38 36.54
CA PHE A 307 -18.36 -10.38 35.82
C PHE A 307 -17.05 -9.80 35.23
N VAL A 308 -16.06 -9.54 36.07
CA VAL A 308 -14.65 -9.63 35.71
C VAL A 308 -14.16 -10.90 36.36
N GLY A 309 -14.17 -12.00 35.60
CA GLY A 309 -13.66 -13.28 36.06
C GLY A 309 -12.30 -13.09 36.75
N HIS A 310 -12.19 -13.58 37.98
CA HIS A 310 -11.00 -13.54 38.82
C HIS A 310 -9.73 -13.80 37.98
N ILE A 311 -8.98 -12.73 37.69
CA ILE A 311 -7.59 -12.84 37.27
C ILE A 311 -6.84 -13.42 38.49
N PRO A 312 -6.19 -14.60 38.39
CA PRO A 312 -5.40 -15.14 39.49
C PRO A 312 -4.39 -14.09 39.97
N GLU A 313 -4.25 -13.88 41.28
CA GLU A 313 -3.41 -12.81 41.84
C GLU A 313 -1.93 -12.89 41.40
N GLN A 314 -1.46 -14.10 41.07
CA GLN A 314 -0.14 -14.31 40.46
C GLN A 314 0.02 -13.57 39.13
N MET A 315 -1.07 -13.38 38.39
CA MET A 315 -1.13 -12.76 37.07
C MET A 315 -1.23 -11.22 37.16
N LYS A 316 -1.84 -10.67 38.23
CA LYS A 316 -1.79 -9.22 38.52
C LYS A 316 -0.34 -8.74 38.75
N ARG A 317 0.52 -9.58 39.34
CA ARG A 317 1.96 -9.27 39.50
C ARG A 317 2.74 -9.26 38.18
N PHE A 318 2.33 -10.04 37.18
CA PHE A 318 2.95 -10.06 35.86
C PHE A 318 2.45 -8.94 34.92
N LEU A 319 1.19 -8.50 35.06
CA LEU A 319 0.55 -7.51 34.17
C LEU A 319 1.00 -6.05 34.39
N LEU A 320 1.59 -5.74 35.55
CA LEU A 320 1.84 -4.35 35.98
C LEU A 320 3.09 -3.67 35.38
N LYS A 321 3.96 -4.36 34.65
CA LYS A 321 5.16 -3.74 34.05
C LYS A 321 5.11 -3.47 32.54
N GLY A 322 4.21 -4.12 31.80
CA GLY A 322 4.18 -4.02 30.32
C GLY A 322 2.97 -3.31 29.71
N VAL A 323 1.85 -3.19 30.43
CA VAL A 323 0.54 -2.87 29.81
C VAL A 323 0.08 -1.42 30.05
N ARG A 324 0.68 -0.69 31.01
CA ARG A 324 0.26 0.67 31.37
C ARG A 324 0.49 1.76 30.30
N ARG A 325 1.02 1.43 29.12
CA ARG A 325 1.22 2.38 28.01
C ARG A 325 0.37 2.10 26.76
N ILE A 326 -0.50 1.08 26.77
CA ILE A 326 -1.12 0.55 25.54
C ILE A 326 -2.67 0.69 25.51
N THR A 327 -3.31 1.19 26.57
CA THR A 327 -4.80 1.23 26.63
C THR A 327 -5.44 2.60 26.86
N ASP A 328 -4.74 3.72 26.68
CA ASP A 328 -5.36 5.05 26.78
C ASP A 328 -5.94 5.52 25.43
N GLU A 329 -7.24 5.23 25.19
CA GLU A 329 -8.12 6.15 24.45
C GLU A 329 -8.90 6.95 25.51
N GLY A 330 -8.74 8.28 25.47
CA GLY A 330 -9.20 9.19 26.52
C GLY A 330 -10.70 9.18 26.79
N SER A 331 -11.03 9.00 28.06
CA SER A 331 -12.13 9.69 28.73
C SER A 331 -11.50 10.72 29.66
N SER A 332 -11.78 12.00 29.43
CA SER A 332 -11.51 13.09 30.35
C SER A 332 -12.25 12.89 31.66
N GLU A 333 -11.54 12.88 32.80
CA GLU A 333 -11.76 13.86 33.89
C GLU A 333 -10.87 13.61 35.12
N SER A 334 -10.37 14.74 35.63
CA SER A 334 -10.01 15.06 37.01
C SER A 334 -8.72 14.52 37.62
N GLY A 335 -7.93 15.46 38.14
CA GLY A 335 -6.82 15.19 39.04
C GLY A 335 -6.43 16.45 39.81
N GLU A 336 -7.18 16.78 40.85
CA GLU A 336 -6.60 17.42 42.04
C GLU A 336 -6.81 16.49 43.25
N ASN A 337 -5.68 15.97 43.70
CA ASN A 337 -5.23 15.77 45.07
C ASN A 337 -6.27 15.68 46.20
N ASP A 338 -6.13 14.60 46.97
CA ASP A 338 -5.90 14.77 48.39
C ASP A 338 -4.74 13.88 48.87
N ALA A 339 -3.88 14.51 49.65
CA ALA A 339 -2.75 13.94 50.36
C ALA A 339 -3.20 13.53 51.76
N GLU A 340 -2.60 12.48 52.31
CA GLU A 340 -2.13 12.42 53.71
C GLU A 340 -1.32 11.12 53.90
N THR A 341 -0.01 11.24 54.12
CA THR A 341 0.71 11.06 55.41
C THR A 341 0.67 9.62 55.95
N GLY A 342 1.76 8.98 56.40
CA GLY A 342 3.15 9.38 56.53
C GLY A 342 3.99 8.21 57.09
N ALA A 343 5.31 8.45 57.11
CA ALA A 343 6.34 7.85 57.96
C ALA A 343 6.64 6.34 57.88
N GLN A 344 7.81 6.00 57.33
CA GLN A 344 9.01 5.76 58.16
C GLN A 344 10.29 5.68 57.31
N LYS A 345 11.30 6.45 57.75
CA LYS A 345 12.68 6.52 57.26
C LYS A 345 13.56 5.51 58.00
N VAL A 346 14.53 4.90 57.30
CA VAL A 346 15.88 4.49 57.79
C VAL A 346 16.81 4.48 56.55
N SER A 347 17.51 5.58 56.23
CA SER A 347 18.93 5.94 56.52
C SER A 347 19.97 5.20 55.65
N THR A 348 20.56 5.85 54.63
CA THR A 348 21.95 6.43 54.55
C THR A 348 23.08 5.38 54.63
N SER A 349 24.13 5.34 53.80
CA SER A 349 25.06 6.43 53.41
C SER A 349 26.12 5.96 52.38
N GLU A 350 26.54 6.90 51.52
CA GLU A 350 27.92 7.22 51.06
C GLU A 350 28.74 6.28 50.14
N ASP A 351 28.93 6.80 48.91
CA ASP A 351 30.06 6.64 47.95
C ASP A 351 31.42 7.06 48.57
N PRO A 352 32.63 6.65 48.09
CA PRO A 352 33.09 6.99 46.71
C PRO A 352 34.21 6.14 46.04
N MET A 353 34.44 6.48 44.76
CA MET A 353 35.70 6.45 43.97
C MET A 353 36.24 5.14 43.34
N GLU A 354 36.23 5.23 42.00
CA GLU A 354 37.06 4.67 40.91
C GLU A 354 38.29 3.76 41.17
N SER A 355 38.22 2.63 40.46
CA SER A 355 39.22 2.05 39.54
C SER A 355 39.90 0.73 39.94
N GLN A 356 40.01 -0.10 38.90
CA GLN A 356 40.88 -1.28 38.71
C GLN A 356 40.35 -2.66 39.15
N CYS A 357 40.03 -3.48 38.14
CA CYS A 357 40.63 -4.81 38.07
C CYS A 357 40.75 -5.26 36.60
N SER A 358 41.96 -5.14 36.06
CA SER A 358 42.44 -5.91 34.92
C SER A 358 43.08 -7.20 35.42
N GLU A 359 42.79 -8.29 34.72
CA GLU A 359 43.64 -9.43 34.38
C GLU A 359 44.83 -9.82 35.29
N LEU A 360 44.84 -11.11 35.67
CA LEU A 360 46.07 -11.85 35.93
C LEU A 360 46.14 -13.07 35.00
N ALA A 361 47.11 -13.01 34.10
CA ALA A 361 47.58 -14.10 33.26
C ALA A 361 48.89 -14.68 33.82
N LYS A 362 49.17 -15.96 33.47
CA LYS A 362 50.48 -16.59 33.18
C LYS A 362 50.28 -18.13 33.19
N GLY A 363 50.75 -18.95 32.24
CA GLY A 363 51.53 -18.77 31.01
C GLY A 363 52.33 -20.05 30.71
N SER A 364 52.50 -20.40 29.42
CA SER A 364 53.68 -21.04 28.75
C SER A 364 53.26 -21.53 27.34
N SER A 365 53.66 -20.90 26.23
CA SER A 365 54.86 -21.18 25.39
C SER A 365 54.92 -22.65 24.91
N ASP A 366 55.09 -23.05 23.65
CA ASP A 366 55.57 -22.44 22.40
C ASP A 366 55.12 -23.35 21.24
N GLN A 367 54.79 -22.79 20.07
CA GLN A 367 55.32 -23.26 18.77
C GLN A 367 54.84 -22.35 17.63
N LYS A 368 55.82 -21.84 16.88
CA LYS A 368 55.65 -21.14 15.61
C LYS A 368 55.12 -22.13 14.56
N ASP A 369 54.19 -21.71 13.70
CA ASP A 369 54.43 -21.70 12.24
C ASP A 369 53.26 -21.11 11.44
N VAL A 370 53.67 -20.30 10.45
CA VAL A 370 53.04 -20.02 9.14
C VAL A 370 51.54 -19.67 9.11
N MET A 371 51.27 -18.37 8.94
CA MET A 371 49.99 -17.86 8.43
C MET A 371 49.71 -18.43 7.02
N GLN A 372 48.66 -19.23 6.93
CA GLN A 372 47.88 -19.40 5.71
C GLN A 372 46.43 -19.08 6.08
N ASP A 373 45.95 -17.93 5.59
CA ASP A 373 44.56 -17.48 5.75
C ASP A 373 43.58 -18.55 5.22
N ILE A 374 42.78 -19.12 6.12
CA ILE A 374 41.52 -19.79 5.78
C ILE A 374 40.39 -18.90 6.29
N LYS A 375 39.63 -18.47 5.29
CA LYS A 375 38.53 -17.52 5.30
C LYS A 375 37.24 -18.26 5.65
N ASP A 376 36.79 -18.16 6.90
CA ASP A 376 35.40 -18.39 7.27
C ASP A 376 34.68 -17.04 7.34
N SER A 377 33.89 -16.75 6.30
CA SER A 377 33.03 -15.56 6.25
C SER A 377 31.64 -15.90 6.81
N SER A 378 31.35 -15.22 7.91
CA SER A 378 30.07 -15.03 8.58
C SER A 378 28.91 -14.65 7.65
N SER A 379 27.83 -15.41 7.78
CA SER A 379 26.50 -15.13 7.21
C SER A 379 25.75 -14.09 8.05
N SER A 380 26.02 -12.80 7.85
CA SER A 380 25.23 -11.70 8.48
C SER A 380 24.96 -10.51 7.54
N SER A 381 24.92 -10.73 6.23
CA SER A 381 24.81 -9.66 5.22
C SER A 381 23.73 -9.88 4.15
N GLN A 382 22.58 -10.49 4.47
CA GLN A 382 21.48 -10.66 3.50
C GLN A 382 20.22 -9.80 3.75
N GLU A 383 20.10 -9.05 4.84
CA GLU A 383 18.89 -8.24 5.09
C GLU A 383 18.96 -6.81 4.52
N THR A 384 20.15 -6.29 4.23
CA THR A 384 20.35 -4.91 3.76
C THR A 384 19.95 -4.66 2.30
N GLU A 385 19.80 -5.68 1.45
CA GLU A 385 19.36 -5.52 0.06
C GLU A 385 17.83 -5.52 -0.12
N SER A 386 17.05 -5.72 0.95
CA SER A 386 15.59 -5.83 0.87
C SER A 386 14.83 -4.49 0.96
N SER A 387 15.55 -3.38 1.11
CA SER A 387 15.02 -2.09 1.58
C SER A 387 15.10 -0.95 0.56
N GLU A 388 15.21 -1.23 -0.75
CA GLU A 388 15.10 -0.17 -1.76
C GLU A 388 13.62 0.25 -1.92
N GLU A 389 13.30 1.44 -1.41
CA GLU A 389 12.05 2.16 -1.66
C GLU A 389 12.05 2.71 -3.08
N LEU A 390 11.05 2.35 -3.89
CA LEU A 390 10.93 2.82 -5.28
C LEU A 390 10.25 4.19 -5.35
N ILE A 391 9.20 4.37 -4.55
CA ILE A 391 8.46 5.63 -4.42
C ILE A 391 7.75 5.68 -3.07
N SER A 392 7.66 6.88 -2.49
CA SER A 392 6.86 7.21 -1.30
C SER A 392 5.85 8.29 -1.68
N VAL A 393 4.55 8.04 -1.53
CA VAL A 393 3.51 9.00 -1.93
C VAL A 393 2.49 9.20 -0.80
N PRO A 394 2.12 10.45 -0.44
CA PRO A 394 1.01 10.72 0.47
C PRO A 394 -0.30 10.12 -0.04
N CYS A 395 -1.02 9.41 0.82
CA CYS A 395 -2.31 8.83 0.49
C CYS A 395 -3.21 8.69 1.73
N VAL A 396 -4.50 8.49 1.47
CA VAL A 396 -5.50 8.21 2.50
C VAL A 396 -5.98 6.77 2.33
N LEU A 397 -5.74 5.96 3.36
CA LEU A 397 -6.31 4.61 3.47
C LEU A 397 -7.77 4.71 3.89
N VAL A 398 -8.67 4.40 2.96
CA VAL A 398 -10.11 4.42 3.18
C VAL A 398 -10.57 3.04 3.65
N THR A 399 -11.20 3.01 4.82
CA THR A 399 -11.85 1.80 5.34
C THR A 399 -13.27 2.14 5.78
N PRO A 400 -14.17 1.15 5.93
CA PRO A 400 -15.56 1.42 6.30
C PRO A 400 -15.68 2.16 7.65
N LYS A 401 -14.76 1.89 8.58
CA LYS A 401 -14.82 2.43 9.94
C LYS A 401 -14.15 3.78 10.08
N ARG A 402 -13.03 4.00 9.38
CA ARG A 402 -12.11 5.12 9.58
C ARG A 402 -11.35 5.42 8.29
N LYS A 403 -10.92 6.67 8.15
CA LYS A 403 -9.99 7.12 7.09
C LYS A 403 -8.67 7.51 7.75
N LEU A 404 -7.56 6.95 7.29
CA LEU A 404 -6.23 7.18 7.85
C LEU A 404 -5.37 7.88 6.80
N ALA A 405 -4.89 9.09 7.10
CA ALA A 405 -3.94 9.79 6.27
C ALA A 405 -2.53 9.28 6.58
N GLY A 406 -1.72 9.10 5.54
CA GLY A 406 -0.39 8.55 5.66
C GLY A 406 0.42 8.61 4.38
N LYS A 407 1.50 7.82 4.32
CA LYS A 407 2.34 7.64 3.13
C LYS A 407 2.35 6.18 2.71
N LEU A 408 2.26 5.92 1.39
CA LEU A 408 2.45 4.60 0.80
C LEU A 408 3.83 4.52 0.17
N ALA A 409 4.65 3.61 0.68
CA ALA A 409 5.91 3.21 0.07
C ALA A 409 5.74 1.95 -0.76
N VAL A 410 6.12 2.00 -2.04
CA VAL A 410 6.20 0.83 -2.91
C VAL A 410 7.63 0.30 -2.89
N MET A 411 7.83 -0.87 -2.32
CA MET A 411 9.14 -1.55 -2.27
C MET A 411 9.18 -2.70 -3.28
N LYS A 412 10.35 -3.33 -3.50
CA LYS A 412 10.47 -4.45 -4.45
C LYS A 412 9.62 -5.69 -4.08
N LYS A 413 9.46 -5.98 -2.79
CA LYS A 413 8.76 -7.18 -2.29
C LYS A 413 7.43 -6.89 -1.61
N PHE A 414 7.24 -5.67 -1.09
CA PHE A 414 6.11 -5.32 -0.25
C PHE A 414 5.61 -3.90 -0.52
N LEU A 415 4.32 -3.67 -0.26
CA LEU A 415 3.75 -2.33 -0.11
C LEU A 415 3.71 -2.02 1.39
N HIS A 416 4.18 -0.84 1.79
CA HIS A 416 4.14 -0.38 3.17
C HIS A 416 3.32 0.91 3.26
N PHE A 417 2.27 0.93 4.07
CA PHE A 417 1.53 2.13 4.41
C PHE A 417 1.85 2.58 5.84
N PHE A 418 2.24 3.84 5.96
CA PHE A 418 2.55 4.54 7.20
C PHE A 418 1.40 5.48 7.55
N GLY A 419 0.56 5.12 8.51
CA GLY A 419 -0.50 6.00 9.00
C GLY A 419 0.05 7.03 9.98
N GLU A 420 -0.30 8.30 9.76
CA GLU A 420 0.17 9.44 10.56
C GLU A 420 -0.95 10.00 11.46
N PHE A 421 -2.13 10.25 10.90
CA PHE A 421 -3.27 10.82 11.63
C PHE A 421 -4.63 10.35 11.11
N LEU A 422 -5.64 10.45 11.97
CA LEU A 422 -7.03 10.14 11.63
C LEU A 422 -7.66 11.31 10.85
N VAL A 423 -8.36 11.00 9.76
CA VAL A 423 -9.09 11.99 8.97
C VAL A 423 -10.53 12.08 9.46
N GLU A 424 -10.96 13.27 9.85
CA GLU A 424 -12.36 13.57 10.16
C GLU A 424 -13.13 13.96 8.89
N GLY A 425 -14.40 13.53 8.80
CA GLY A 425 -15.29 13.88 7.68
C GLY A 425 -15.01 13.17 6.35
N THR A 426 -15.22 13.87 5.24
CA THR A 426 -15.09 13.34 3.88
C THR A 426 -13.65 13.13 3.46
N GLY A 427 -12.69 13.86 4.03
CA GLY A 427 -11.28 13.61 3.76
C GLY A 427 -10.88 13.87 2.29
N GLY A 428 -11.48 14.89 1.67
CA GLY A 428 -11.18 15.33 0.31
C GLY A 428 -9.81 16.00 0.18
N SER A 429 -9.64 16.86 -0.82
CA SER A 429 -8.31 17.42 -1.17
C SER A 429 -7.66 18.22 -0.05
N ALA A 430 -8.44 18.79 0.88
CA ALA A 430 -7.93 19.55 2.02
C ALA A 430 -7.01 18.75 2.94
N VAL A 431 -7.17 17.42 3.02
CA VAL A 431 -6.31 16.55 3.84
C VAL A 431 -4.86 16.61 3.38
N PHE A 432 -4.62 16.73 2.08
CA PHE A 432 -3.28 16.71 1.51
C PHE A 432 -2.48 17.98 1.83
N LYS A 433 -3.15 19.12 2.05
CA LYS A 433 -2.51 20.38 2.47
C LYS A 433 -1.88 20.30 3.87
N ASN A 434 -2.41 19.42 4.74
CA ASN A 434 -1.90 19.27 6.11
C ASN A 434 -0.55 18.54 6.16
N PHE A 435 -0.23 17.72 5.14
CA PHE A 435 1.11 17.14 5.03
C PHE A 435 2.16 18.22 4.78
N ASP A 436 1.84 19.23 3.96
CA ASP A 436 2.73 20.37 3.65
C ASP A 436 2.94 21.31 4.85
N ALA A 437 1.93 21.45 5.73
CA ALA A 437 2.05 22.23 6.96
C ALA A 437 3.00 21.59 7.98
N SER A 438 3.04 20.25 8.04
CA SER A 438 3.95 19.51 8.92
C SER A 438 5.42 19.54 8.47
N SER A 439 5.67 19.72 7.17
CA SER A 439 7.03 19.86 6.63
C SER A 439 7.58 21.29 6.70
N ASN A 440 6.71 22.30 6.85
CA ASN A 440 7.10 23.72 6.81
C ASN A 440 7.23 24.39 8.19
N SER A 441 6.91 23.71 9.29
CA SER A 441 6.99 24.30 10.63
C SER A 441 8.40 24.40 11.23
N ASP A 442 9.45 23.96 10.54
CA ASP A 442 10.83 23.93 11.09
C ASP A 442 11.87 24.85 10.40
N VAL A 443 11.52 25.72 9.44
CA VAL A 443 12.54 26.44 8.64
C VAL A 443 12.41 27.97 8.57
N THR A 444 11.52 28.63 9.31
CA THR A 444 11.46 30.11 9.27
C THR A 444 11.35 30.78 10.62
N LYS A 445 12.46 30.78 11.38
CA LYS A 445 12.92 31.89 12.23
C LYS A 445 14.18 31.46 12.98
N LEU A 446 15.36 31.71 12.42
CA LEU A 446 16.54 32.13 13.19
C LEU A 446 17.67 32.56 12.25
N GLU A 447 17.72 33.85 11.91
CA GLU A 447 18.99 34.52 11.64
C GLU A 447 19.11 35.66 12.65
N GLU A 448 19.84 35.40 13.73
CA GLU A 448 20.76 36.39 14.32
C GLU A 448 21.82 35.63 15.14
N LYS A 449 23.07 35.86 14.75
CA LYS A 449 24.29 35.14 15.13
C LYS A 449 24.98 35.87 16.33
N PRO A 450 26.07 35.34 16.94
CA PRO A 450 26.01 34.78 18.30
C PRO A 450 27.10 35.35 19.24
N LYS A 451 26.95 35.23 20.57
CA LYS A 451 28.11 35.21 21.49
C LYS A 451 27.90 34.33 22.73
N SER A 452 28.77 33.33 22.79
CA SER A 452 29.48 32.76 23.96
C SER A 452 28.73 32.14 25.15
N LEU A 453 28.92 30.83 25.27
CA LEU A 453 29.35 30.08 26.47
C LEU A 453 29.04 30.69 27.85
N LYS A 454 28.24 29.98 28.66
CA LYS A 454 28.72 29.15 29.80
C LYS A 454 27.53 28.57 30.55
N TRP A 455 27.57 27.26 30.81
CA TRP A 455 26.74 26.65 31.84
C TRP A 455 27.31 27.05 33.20
N SER A 456 26.48 27.56 34.10
CA SER A 456 26.73 27.49 35.53
C SER A 456 25.41 27.39 36.28
N ILE A 457 25.32 26.29 37.02
CA ILE A 457 24.37 25.92 38.06
C ILE A 457 24.19 27.08 39.05
N HIS A 458 22.96 27.41 39.45
CA HIS A 458 22.66 27.81 40.82
C HIS A 458 21.16 27.71 41.15
N VAL A 459 20.90 26.93 42.19
CA VAL A 459 19.69 26.90 43.01
C VAL A 459 19.48 28.27 43.67
N ASN A 460 18.24 28.78 43.71
CA ASN A 460 17.74 29.48 44.89
C ASN A 460 16.21 29.70 44.90
N PHE A 461 15.68 29.46 46.10
CA PHE A 461 14.35 29.71 46.60
C PHE A 461 13.95 31.20 46.55
N GLY A 462 12.65 31.47 46.43
CA GLY A 462 12.06 32.59 47.16
C GLY A 462 10.75 33.15 46.60
N PRO A 463 9.80 33.57 47.46
CA PRO A 463 8.36 33.62 47.14
C PRO A 463 7.80 35.05 47.06
N GLN A 464 6.68 35.26 46.36
CA GLN A 464 5.70 36.34 46.60
C GLN A 464 4.51 36.17 45.63
N LYS A 465 3.32 35.75 46.07
CA LYS A 465 2.23 36.49 46.76
C LYS A 465 1.45 37.45 45.86
N GLY A 466 0.17 37.07 45.64
CA GLY A 466 -1.01 37.95 45.50
C GLY A 466 -1.14 38.65 44.15
N VAL A 467 -2.31 38.97 43.61
CA VAL A 467 -3.67 39.13 44.14
C VAL A 467 -4.66 39.02 42.95
N SER A 468 -5.89 38.67 43.30
CA SER A 468 -7.15 38.54 42.55
C SER A 468 -7.62 39.69 41.65
N ALA A 469 -8.67 39.36 40.87
CA ALA A 469 -9.68 40.22 40.20
C ALA A 469 -9.26 40.72 38.81
N ASP A 470 -10.08 40.75 37.75
CA ASP A 470 -11.53 40.60 37.58
C ASP A 470 -11.83 40.19 36.12
N ASN A 471 -13.04 39.67 35.91
CA ASN A 471 -13.66 39.37 34.62
C ASN A 471 -13.64 40.56 33.66
N VAL A 472 -13.45 40.30 32.35
CA VAL A 472 -14.22 40.84 31.20
C VAL A 472 -13.65 40.21 29.90
N ASP A 473 -14.54 39.89 28.96
CA ASP A 473 -14.34 39.42 27.57
C ASP A 473 -14.35 37.90 27.28
N THR A 474 -15.50 37.30 27.58
CA THR A 474 -16.09 36.22 26.77
C THR A 474 -16.51 36.77 25.40
N ALA A 475 -15.72 36.53 24.35
CA ALA A 475 -16.16 36.23 22.97
C ALA A 475 -15.02 36.37 21.95
N ASN A 476 -13.92 35.58 22.03
CA ASN A 476 -13.11 35.33 20.82
C ASN A 476 -12.04 34.20 20.90
N GLU A 477 -12.30 33.06 21.55
CA GLU A 477 -11.33 31.95 21.58
C GLU A 477 -11.94 30.58 21.32
N ASN A 478 -12.56 30.37 20.15
CA ASN A 478 -13.02 29.03 19.74
C ASN A 478 -12.73 28.68 18.26
N VAL A 479 -11.71 29.29 17.64
CA VAL A 479 -11.41 29.05 16.20
C VAL A 479 -10.09 28.32 15.94
N HIS A 480 -9.15 28.20 16.88
CA HIS A 480 -7.88 27.52 16.58
C HIS A 480 -7.41 26.59 17.69
N GLN A 481 -7.93 25.35 17.70
CA GLN A 481 -7.22 24.14 18.12
C GLN A 481 -8.05 22.87 17.83
N ARG A 482 -8.19 22.50 16.55
CA ARG A 482 -8.52 21.11 16.18
C ARG A 482 -7.24 20.29 16.28
N GLN A 483 -6.94 19.76 17.47
CA GLN A 483 -5.83 18.83 17.67
C GLN A 483 -6.06 17.56 16.84
N LEU A 484 -5.27 17.38 15.78
CA LEU A 484 -5.21 16.14 15.03
C LEU A 484 -4.77 15.01 15.98
N LYS A 485 -5.61 14.00 16.18
CA LYS A 485 -5.23 12.79 16.92
C LYS A 485 -4.18 12.02 16.10
N TYR A 486 -2.91 12.16 16.46
CA TYR A 486 -1.82 11.40 15.87
C TYR A 486 -2.01 9.91 16.16
N VAL A 487 -2.05 9.10 15.11
CA VAL A 487 -2.19 7.64 15.19
C VAL A 487 -1.12 7.02 14.33
N LYS A 488 -0.01 6.62 14.94
CA LYS A 488 1.03 5.83 14.27
C LYS A 488 0.54 4.41 14.06
N ARG A 489 0.26 4.02 12.81
CA ARG A 489 -0.15 2.66 12.44
C ARG A 489 0.53 2.21 11.18
N HIS A 490 1.13 1.03 11.21
CA HIS A 490 1.85 0.46 10.08
C HIS A 490 1.05 -0.68 9.45
N ARG A 491 1.07 -0.78 8.11
CA ARG A 491 0.51 -1.92 7.38
C ARG A 491 1.40 -2.33 6.22
N ARG A 492 1.58 -3.64 6.04
CA ARG A 492 2.41 -4.23 5.00
C ARG A 492 1.64 -5.27 4.20
N TRP A 493 1.80 -5.24 2.87
CA TRP A 493 1.18 -6.22 1.97
C TRP A 493 2.21 -6.81 1.01
N ASN A 494 2.13 -8.11 0.77
CA ASN A 494 3.03 -8.80 -0.15
C ASN A 494 2.63 -8.53 -1.61
N ILE A 495 3.57 -8.01 -2.40
CA ILE A 495 3.34 -7.67 -3.81
C ILE A 495 3.04 -8.92 -4.65
N GLY A 496 3.68 -10.05 -4.36
CA GLY A 496 3.48 -11.30 -5.09
C GLY A 496 2.07 -11.89 -4.96
N LYS A 497 1.29 -11.45 -3.96
CA LYS A 497 -0.09 -11.88 -3.73
C LYS A 497 -1.13 -10.95 -4.36
N ILE A 498 -0.72 -9.85 -5.02
CA ILE A 498 -1.65 -8.95 -5.71
C ILE A 498 -2.23 -9.65 -6.95
N LYS A 499 -3.57 -9.70 -7.00
CA LYS A 499 -4.40 -10.28 -8.07
C LYS A 499 -4.85 -9.24 -9.09
N ALA A 500 -5.23 -8.04 -8.65
CA ALA A 500 -5.65 -6.95 -9.53
C ALA A 500 -5.48 -5.58 -8.87
N VAL A 501 -5.26 -4.55 -9.67
CA VAL A 501 -5.21 -3.15 -9.23
C VAL A 501 -6.17 -2.36 -10.11
N HIS A 502 -7.25 -1.85 -9.50
CA HIS A 502 -8.32 -1.14 -10.18
C HIS A 502 -8.18 0.36 -9.99
N TRP A 503 -8.21 1.10 -11.09
CA TRP A 503 -8.35 2.55 -11.04
C TRP A 503 -9.81 2.92 -10.78
N THR A 504 -10.06 3.69 -9.73
CA THR A 504 -11.42 4.00 -9.29
C THR A 504 -11.55 5.46 -8.84
N ARG A 505 -12.76 5.82 -8.41
CA ARG A 505 -13.12 7.18 -8.01
C ARG A 505 -13.22 7.28 -6.49
N TYR A 506 -12.94 8.47 -5.97
CA TYR A 506 -13.26 8.90 -4.62
C TYR A 506 -13.90 10.28 -4.69
N LEU A 507 -15.10 10.43 -4.11
CA LEU A 507 -15.92 11.65 -4.23
C LEU A 507 -16.06 12.10 -5.71
N LEU A 508 -16.41 11.16 -6.59
CA LEU A 508 -16.56 11.33 -8.04
C LEU A 508 -15.28 11.73 -8.83
N ARG A 509 -14.10 11.77 -8.21
CA ARG A 509 -12.81 12.07 -8.87
C ARG A 509 -11.94 10.82 -9.01
N TYR A 510 -11.20 10.67 -10.11
CA TYR A 510 -10.34 9.50 -10.38
C TYR A 510 -8.99 9.52 -9.63
N THR A 511 -9.03 9.86 -8.35
CA THR A 511 -7.84 10.00 -7.48
C THR A 511 -7.57 8.75 -6.65
N ALA A 512 -8.24 7.62 -6.90
CA ALA A 512 -8.15 6.43 -6.04
C ALA A 512 -7.80 5.14 -6.79
N ILE A 513 -7.24 4.18 -6.05
CA ILE A 513 -7.04 2.80 -6.51
C ILE A 513 -7.60 1.80 -5.50
N GLU A 514 -8.08 0.66 -5.98
CA GLU A 514 -8.45 -0.50 -5.16
C GLU A 514 -7.58 -1.71 -5.53
N ILE A 515 -6.89 -2.28 -4.55
CA ILE A 515 -5.96 -3.40 -4.72
C ILE A 515 -6.62 -4.68 -4.20
N PHE A 516 -6.67 -5.71 -5.06
CA PHE A 516 -7.22 -7.03 -4.75
C PHE A 516 -6.10 -8.05 -4.62
N PHE A 517 -6.21 -8.94 -3.64
CA PHE A 517 -5.22 -9.97 -3.36
C PHE A 517 -5.75 -11.37 -3.68
N SER A 518 -4.84 -12.33 -3.88
CA SER A 518 -5.16 -13.75 -4.05
C SER A 518 -5.23 -14.51 -2.73
N ASP A 519 -4.82 -13.88 -1.64
CA ASP A 519 -4.55 -14.53 -0.36
C ASP A 519 -5.55 -14.14 0.75
N SER A 520 -6.87 -14.10 0.49
CA SER A 520 -7.85 -13.94 1.60
C SER A 520 -8.03 -12.51 2.06
N VAL A 521 -6.98 -11.71 1.87
CA VAL A 521 -6.83 -10.35 2.40
C VAL A 521 -7.89 -9.46 1.78
N ALA A 522 -8.59 -8.74 2.65
CA ALA A 522 -9.59 -7.75 2.24
C ALA A 522 -8.97 -6.78 1.22
N PRO A 523 -9.71 -6.40 0.16
CA PRO A 523 -9.25 -5.38 -0.78
C PRO A 523 -8.85 -4.09 -0.05
N VAL A 524 -7.83 -3.41 -0.55
CA VAL A 524 -7.31 -2.17 0.04
C VAL A 524 -7.66 -0.99 -0.86
N PHE A 525 -8.28 0.04 -0.29
CA PHE A 525 -8.69 1.24 -1.01
C PHE A 525 -7.84 2.44 -0.59
N LEU A 526 -7.15 3.06 -1.55
CA LEU A 526 -6.26 4.20 -1.32
C LEU A 526 -6.70 5.39 -2.18
N ASN A 527 -6.87 6.55 -1.56
CA ASN A 527 -7.07 7.82 -2.24
C ASN A 527 -5.78 8.65 -2.24
N PHE A 528 -5.48 9.33 -3.34
CA PHE A 528 -4.29 10.15 -3.55
C PHE A 528 -4.65 11.62 -3.76
N ALA A 529 -3.64 12.49 -3.75
CA ALA A 529 -3.80 13.92 -3.95
C ALA A 529 -4.26 14.25 -5.39
N SER A 530 -3.75 13.52 -6.38
CA SER A 530 -4.05 13.78 -7.80
C SER A 530 -4.37 12.52 -8.61
N LEU A 531 -5.04 12.74 -9.75
CA LEU A 531 -5.27 11.75 -10.81
C LEU A 531 -3.95 11.11 -11.29
N LYS A 532 -2.91 11.93 -11.40
CA LYS A 532 -1.60 11.54 -11.92
C LYS A 532 -0.93 10.55 -10.96
N ASP A 533 -0.93 10.86 -9.67
CA ASP A 533 -0.33 10.02 -8.63
C ASP A 533 -1.00 8.64 -8.58
N ALA A 534 -2.34 8.60 -8.58
CA ALA A 534 -3.09 7.35 -8.57
C ALA A 534 -2.74 6.44 -9.76
N LYS A 535 -2.57 7.02 -10.94
CA LYS A 535 -2.23 6.29 -12.16
C LYS A 535 -0.77 5.83 -12.18
N GLU A 536 0.17 6.68 -11.77
CA GLU A 536 1.60 6.37 -11.72
C GLU A 536 1.88 5.28 -10.68
N VAL A 537 1.36 5.43 -9.46
CA VAL A 537 1.49 4.43 -8.39
C VAL A 537 0.82 3.12 -8.78
N GLY A 538 -0.41 3.16 -9.31
CA GLY A 538 -1.12 1.96 -9.73
C GLY A 538 -0.38 1.18 -10.84
N THR A 539 0.19 1.89 -11.82
CA THR A 539 1.00 1.28 -12.89
C THR A 539 2.30 0.69 -12.33
N LEU A 540 2.97 1.41 -11.42
CA LEU A 540 4.20 0.95 -10.77
C LEU A 540 3.97 -0.33 -9.97
N ILE A 541 2.91 -0.41 -9.17
CA ILE A 541 2.57 -1.61 -8.39
C ILE A 541 2.41 -2.82 -9.31
N VAL A 542 1.72 -2.67 -10.44
CA VAL A 542 1.52 -3.74 -11.42
C VAL A 542 2.84 -4.15 -12.08
N SER A 543 3.69 -3.20 -12.48
CA SER A 543 5.00 -3.51 -13.05
C SER A 543 5.91 -4.22 -12.04
N THR A 544 6.01 -3.72 -10.81
CA THR A 544 6.82 -4.33 -9.75
C THR A 544 6.33 -5.73 -9.41
N ARG A 545 5.01 -5.95 -9.37
CA ARG A 545 4.43 -7.29 -9.18
C ARG A 545 4.79 -8.24 -10.31
N ASN A 546 4.63 -7.80 -11.56
CA ASN A 546 4.92 -8.64 -12.71
C ASN A 546 6.42 -8.95 -12.81
N GLU A 547 7.30 -7.99 -12.52
CA GLU A 547 8.75 -8.20 -12.44
C GLU A 547 9.15 -9.12 -11.29
N PHE A 548 8.48 -9.02 -10.14
CA PHE A 548 8.71 -9.89 -8.97
C PHE A 548 8.38 -11.36 -9.28
N LEU A 549 7.29 -11.63 -10.00
CA LEU A 549 6.89 -13.02 -10.34
C LEU A 549 7.56 -13.54 -11.62
N PHE A 550 7.87 -12.66 -12.56
CA PHE A 550 8.46 -12.96 -13.87
C PHE A 550 9.69 -12.06 -14.14
N PRO A 551 10.83 -12.33 -13.49
CA PRO A 551 12.07 -11.62 -13.79
C PRO A 551 12.47 -11.80 -15.26
N ARG A 552 13.08 -10.76 -15.86
CA ARG A 552 13.51 -10.78 -17.28
C ARG A 552 14.43 -11.98 -17.54
N GLY A 553 13.93 -12.97 -18.29
CA GLY A 553 14.66 -14.21 -18.62
C GLY A 553 13.79 -15.48 -18.67
N SER A 554 12.62 -15.48 -18.02
CA SER A 554 11.66 -16.61 -18.06
C SER A 554 10.56 -16.38 -19.10
N SER A 555 10.76 -16.88 -20.32
CA SER A 555 9.89 -16.58 -21.48
C SER A 555 8.76 -17.58 -21.74
N LYS A 556 8.47 -18.53 -20.84
CA LYS A 556 7.60 -19.67 -21.21
C LYS A 556 6.21 -19.76 -20.62
N ASP A 557 5.80 -18.93 -19.65
CA ASP A 557 4.39 -18.89 -19.22
C ASP A 557 3.96 -17.49 -18.77
N LYS A 558 3.32 -16.73 -19.67
CA LYS A 558 2.70 -15.43 -19.36
C LYS A 558 1.31 -15.55 -18.72
N SER A 559 0.85 -16.77 -18.40
CA SER A 559 -0.51 -17.11 -17.95
C SER A 559 -0.94 -16.55 -16.58
N GLY A 560 -0.17 -15.63 -15.99
CA GLY A 560 -0.49 -14.98 -14.73
C GLY A 560 -0.10 -13.50 -14.65
N THR A 561 0.17 -12.84 -15.79
CA THR A 561 0.48 -11.40 -15.84
C THR A 561 -0.80 -10.60 -15.58
N ILE A 562 -0.73 -9.59 -14.72
CA ILE A 562 -1.87 -8.70 -14.44
C ILE A 562 -1.69 -7.37 -15.16
N MET A 563 -2.79 -6.72 -15.50
CA MET A 563 -2.81 -5.37 -16.10
C MET A 563 -3.39 -4.37 -15.10
N PHE A 564 -2.94 -3.13 -15.17
CA PHE A 564 -3.59 -2.03 -14.45
C PHE A 564 -4.97 -1.80 -15.07
N VAL A 565 -6.03 -1.94 -14.27
CA VAL A 565 -7.41 -1.89 -14.76
C VAL A 565 -7.83 -0.42 -14.83
N ASP A 566 -7.57 0.20 -15.97
CA ASP A 566 -8.10 1.52 -16.33
C ASP A 566 -9.48 1.40 -16.96
N ARG A 567 -10.07 2.54 -17.38
CA ARG A 567 -11.39 2.56 -18.02
C ARG A 567 -11.50 1.69 -19.27
N ARG A 568 -10.43 1.54 -20.05
CA ARG A 568 -10.43 0.75 -21.29
C ARG A 568 -10.42 -0.74 -20.97
N VAL A 569 -9.52 -1.16 -20.07
CA VAL A 569 -9.42 -2.55 -19.61
C VAL A 569 -10.69 -2.96 -18.86
N ALA A 570 -11.26 -2.08 -18.04
CA ALA A 570 -12.53 -2.33 -17.36
C ALA A 570 -13.68 -2.59 -18.35
N LEU A 571 -13.73 -1.84 -19.47
CA LEU A 571 -14.73 -2.06 -20.52
C LEU A 571 -14.53 -3.40 -21.23
N GLU A 572 -13.29 -3.79 -21.53
CA GLU A 572 -12.98 -5.12 -22.10
C GLU A 572 -13.40 -6.25 -21.16
N MET A 573 -13.07 -6.14 -19.87
CA MET A 573 -13.52 -7.10 -18.84
C MET A 573 -15.05 -7.15 -18.73
N ALA A 574 -15.73 -6.01 -18.82
CA ALA A 574 -17.18 -5.95 -18.80
C ALA A 574 -17.81 -6.63 -20.02
N GLU A 575 -17.20 -6.49 -21.21
CA GLU A 575 -17.64 -7.17 -22.43
C GLU A 575 -17.43 -8.70 -22.37
N ILE A 576 -16.31 -9.16 -21.82
CA ILE A 576 -16.06 -10.59 -21.57
C ILE A 576 -17.12 -11.15 -20.60
N ALA A 577 -17.33 -10.47 -19.47
CA ALA A 577 -18.33 -10.87 -18.48
C ALA A 577 -19.75 -10.85 -19.07
N ARG A 578 -20.07 -9.85 -19.91
CA ARG A 578 -21.35 -9.76 -20.63
C ARG A 578 -21.58 -10.97 -21.51
N GLU A 579 -20.56 -11.43 -22.23
CA GLU A 579 -20.71 -12.59 -23.11
C GLU A 579 -20.82 -13.91 -22.33
N SER A 580 -20.01 -14.09 -21.28
CA SER A 580 -20.16 -15.23 -20.35
C SER A 580 -21.55 -15.26 -19.70
N TRP A 581 -22.08 -14.11 -19.28
CA TRP A 581 -23.43 -14.02 -18.71
C TRP A 581 -24.52 -14.36 -19.74
N ARG A 582 -24.36 -13.90 -20.99
CA ARG A 582 -25.27 -14.25 -22.09
C ARG A 582 -25.26 -15.74 -22.40
N ARG A 583 -24.10 -16.38 -22.37
CA ARG A 583 -23.96 -17.84 -22.50
C ARG A 583 -24.40 -18.61 -21.25
N ARG A 584 -24.71 -17.92 -20.15
CA ARG A 584 -25.05 -18.50 -18.84
C ARG A 584 -23.88 -19.26 -18.16
N ASP A 585 -22.65 -18.93 -18.54
CA ASP A 585 -21.44 -19.43 -17.87
C ASP A 585 -21.31 -18.85 -16.44
N ILE A 586 -21.92 -17.69 -16.19
CA ILE A 586 -22.00 -17.03 -14.88
C ILE A 586 -23.46 -16.65 -14.55
N THR A 587 -23.77 -16.63 -13.27
CA THR A 587 -25.09 -16.28 -12.69
C THR A 587 -25.43 -14.79 -12.82
N ASN A 588 -26.70 -14.42 -12.63
CA ASN A 588 -27.12 -13.01 -12.60
C ASN A 588 -26.42 -12.27 -11.45
N PHE A 589 -26.34 -12.90 -10.27
CA PHE A 589 -25.65 -12.34 -9.12
C PHE A 589 -24.17 -12.04 -9.40
N GLU A 590 -23.42 -13.01 -9.95
CA GLU A 590 -22.00 -12.84 -10.26
C GLU A 590 -21.79 -11.71 -11.28
N TYR A 591 -22.65 -11.66 -12.30
CA TYR A 591 -22.57 -10.61 -13.31
C TYR A 591 -22.78 -9.22 -12.70
N LEU A 592 -23.77 -9.06 -11.82
CA LEU A 592 -24.02 -7.81 -11.10
C LEU A 592 -22.85 -7.43 -10.18
N MET A 593 -22.21 -8.38 -9.50
CA MET A 593 -21.02 -8.12 -8.68
C MET A 593 -19.82 -7.63 -9.52
N ILE A 594 -19.61 -8.23 -10.69
CA ILE A 594 -18.57 -7.80 -11.65
C ILE A 594 -18.87 -6.37 -12.13
N LEU A 595 -20.10 -6.09 -12.57
CA LEU A 595 -20.47 -4.75 -13.04
C LEU A 595 -20.32 -3.69 -11.94
N ASN A 596 -20.74 -3.98 -10.70
CA ASN A 596 -20.53 -3.08 -9.58
C ASN A 596 -19.04 -2.77 -9.35
N THR A 597 -18.19 -3.80 -9.35
CA THR A 597 -16.75 -3.63 -9.15
C THR A 597 -16.12 -2.81 -10.29
N LEU A 598 -16.47 -3.10 -11.54
CA LEU A 598 -15.97 -2.35 -12.71
C LEU A 598 -16.54 -0.92 -12.78
N ALA A 599 -17.69 -0.66 -12.16
CA ALA A 599 -18.28 0.67 -12.02
C ALA A 599 -17.71 1.48 -10.85
N GLY A 600 -16.64 1.00 -10.21
CA GLY A 600 -15.94 1.65 -9.10
C GLY A 600 -16.60 1.46 -7.73
N ARG A 601 -17.59 0.56 -7.59
CA ARG A 601 -18.25 0.29 -6.31
C ARG A 601 -17.38 -0.56 -5.40
N SER A 602 -17.35 -0.21 -4.11
CA SER A 602 -16.49 -0.85 -3.12
C SER A 602 -17.17 -1.03 -1.77
N TYR A 603 -16.82 -2.10 -1.07
CA TYR A 603 -17.19 -2.31 0.33
C TYR A 603 -16.32 -1.52 1.31
N ASN A 604 -15.19 -0.95 0.87
CA ASN A 604 -14.31 -0.12 1.70
C ASN A 604 -14.85 1.31 1.85
N ASP A 605 -15.58 1.79 0.84
CA ASP A 605 -16.19 3.12 0.82
C ASP A 605 -17.72 3.01 0.77
N LEU A 606 -18.36 3.27 1.91
CA LEU A 606 -19.82 3.15 2.07
C LEU A 606 -20.61 4.15 1.21
N THR A 607 -19.96 5.22 0.74
CA THR A 607 -20.61 6.22 -0.12
C THR A 607 -20.81 5.73 -1.56
N GLN A 608 -20.10 4.66 -1.94
CA GLN A 608 -20.18 4.00 -3.24
C GLN A 608 -20.30 2.48 -3.11
N TYR A 609 -21.18 2.05 -2.21
CA TYR A 609 -21.47 0.65 -1.97
C TYR A 609 -22.08 -0.05 -3.21
N PRO A 610 -21.88 -1.36 -3.40
CA PRO A 610 -22.52 -2.11 -4.48
C PRO A 610 -24.06 -2.06 -4.43
N ILE A 611 -24.70 -2.11 -5.61
CA ILE A 611 -26.14 -1.90 -5.78
C ILE A 611 -26.77 -3.07 -6.51
N PHE A 612 -27.92 -3.53 -6.02
CA PHE A 612 -28.74 -4.58 -6.60
C PHE A 612 -30.19 -4.09 -6.77
N PRO A 613 -30.94 -4.60 -7.77
CA PRO A 613 -32.34 -4.24 -7.95
C PRO A 613 -33.21 -4.83 -6.83
N TRP A 614 -34.28 -4.13 -6.46
CA TRP A 614 -35.47 -4.83 -5.98
C TRP A 614 -35.96 -5.81 -7.06
N VAL A 615 -36.08 -7.09 -6.70
CA VAL A 615 -36.52 -8.14 -7.63
C VAL A 615 -37.99 -8.50 -7.40
N LEU A 616 -38.36 -8.75 -6.15
CA LEU A 616 -39.73 -9.10 -5.78
C LEU A 616 -40.56 -7.84 -5.53
N ALA A 617 -41.84 -7.93 -5.85
CA ALA A 617 -42.88 -6.95 -5.55
C ALA A 617 -43.89 -7.48 -4.51
N ASP A 618 -44.01 -8.80 -4.35
CA ASP A 618 -44.92 -9.42 -3.40
C ASP A 618 -44.22 -9.80 -2.08
N TYR A 619 -44.50 -9.03 -1.04
CA TYR A 619 -44.05 -9.26 0.33
C TYR A 619 -45.21 -9.54 1.30
N SER A 620 -46.41 -9.79 0.76
CA SER A 620 -47.65 -9.92 1.54
C SER A 620 -48.26 -11.31 1.48
N SER A 621 -48.04 -12.06 0.39
CA SER A 621 -48.60 -13.40 0.21
C SER A 621 -47.94 -14.45 1.11
N ASP A 622 -48.70 -15.51 1.46
CA ASP A 622 -48.21 -16.67 2.20
C ASP A 622 -47.30 -17.59 1.37
N VAL A 623 -47.46 -17.59 0.05
CA VAL A 623 -46.67 -18.40 -0.88
C VAL A 623 -46.25 -17.55 -2.06
N LEU A 624 -44.97 -17.65 -2.41
CA LEU A 624 -44.37 -16.92 -3.52
C LEU A 624 -44.44 -17.76 -4.81
N ASP A 625 -45.23 -17.31 -5.79
CA ASP A 625 -45.34 -17.95 -7.09
C ASP A 625 -44.50 -17.23 -8.15
N PHE A 626 -43.46 -17.91 -8.65
CA PHE A 626 -42.57 -17.39 -9.69
C PHE A 626 -43.13 -17.47 -11.12
N ASN A 627 -44.28 -18.10 -11.32
CA ASN A 627 -44.96 -18.08 -12.62
C ASN A 627 -45.80 -16.81 -12.82
N LYS A 628 -46.12 -16.10 -11.74
CA LYS A 628 -46.93 -14.89 -11.77
C LYS A 628 -46.05 -13.66 -11.98
N SER A 629 -46.31 -12.90 -13.04
CA SER A 629 -45.54 -11.69 -13.36
C SER A 629 -45.65 -10.59 -12.30
N SER A 630 -46.79 -10.50 -11.59
CA SER A 630 -46.99 -9.51 -10.51
C SER A 630 -46.13 -9.78 -9.27
N THR A 631 -45.55 -10.97 -9.15
CA THR A 631 -44.60 -11.30 -8.07
C THR A 631 -43.29 -10.52 -8.23
N PHE A 632 -42.94 -10.15 -9.46
CA PHE A 632 -41.71 -9.46 -9.78
C PHE A 632 -41.94 -7.96 -9.98
N ARG A 633 -40.92 -7.19 -9.62
CA ARG A 633 -40.82 -5.79 -9.98
C ARG A 633 -40.62 -5.65 -11.50
N ASP A 634 -41.23 -4.63 -12.08
CA ASP A 634 -40.87 -4.13 -13.41
C ASP A 634 -39.42 -3.59 -13.42
N LEU A 635 -38.49 -4.37 -13.97
CA LEU A 635 -37.07 -4.04 -14.11
C LEU A 635 -36.79 -3.02 -15.22
N THR A 636 -37.80 -2.63 -16.01
CA THR A 636 -37.65 -1.61 -17.06
C THR A 636 -37.67 -0.19 -16.53
N LYS A 637 -38.14 -0.01 -15.28
CA LYS A 637 -38.37 1.28 -14.63
C LYS A 637 -37.52 1.45 -13.37
N PRO A 638 -37.08 2.69 -13.05
CA PRO A 638 -36.51 3.02 -11.74
C PRO A 638 -37.57 2.96 -10.63
N VAL A 639 -37.15 2.87 -9.37
CA VAL A 639 -38.04 2.75 -8.19
C VAL A 639 -39.11 3.84 -8.20
N GLY A 640 -38.72 5.08 -8.46
CA GLY A 640 -39.60 6.24 -8.46
C GLY A 640 -40.75 6.17 -9.48
N ALA A 641 -40.58 5.41 -10.55
CA ALA A 641 -41.56 5.26 -11.64
C ALA A 641 -42.40 3.96 -11.55
N LEU A 642 -42.27 3.18 -10.46
CA LEU A 642 -43.06 1.95 -10.28
C LEU A 642 -44.53 2.22 -9.96
N ASP A 643 -44.80 3.20 -9.10
CA ASP A 643 -46.17 3.63 -8.78
C ASP A 643 -46.57 4.81 -9.68
N LEU A 644 -47.72 4.69 -10.35
CA LEU A 644 -48.18 5.67 -11.34
C LEU A 644 -48.55 7.01 -10.70
N LYS A 645 -49.24 7.01 -9.55
CA LYS A 645 -49.68 8.24 -8.88
C LYS A 645 -48.48 9.04 -8.36
N ARG A 646 -47.49 8.34 -7.80
CA ARG A 646 -46.25 8.98 -7.36
C ARG A 646 -45.41 9.46 -8.54
N PHE A 647 -45.41 8.71 -9.64
CA PHE A 647 -44.68 9.11 -10.84
C PHE A 647 -45.19 10.44 -11.42
N GLU A 648 -46.51 10.66 -11.45
CA GLU A 648 -47.10 11.94 -11.85
C GLU A 648 -46.55 13.12 -11.04
N MET A 649 -46.37 12.95 -9.72
CA MET A 649 -45.77 13.99 -8.87
C MET A 649 -44.31 14.29 -9.22
N PHE A 650 -43.52 13.26 -9.55
CA PHE A 650 -42.13 13.44 -10.00
C PHE A 650 -42.08 14.10 -11.38
N GLU A 651 -42.99 13.75 -12.28
CA GLU A 651 -43.09 14.36 -13.59
C GLU A 651 -43.48 15.84 -13.53
N ASP A 652 -44.47 16.18 -12.70
CA ASP A 652 -44.86 17.56 -12.44
C ASP A 652 -43.71 18.36 -11.82
N ARG A 653 -42.99 17.78 -10.85
CA ARG A 653 -41.80 18.41 -10.27
C ARG A 653 -40.73 18.65 -11.32
N TYR A 654 -40.44 17.66 -12.18
CA TYR A 654 -39.41 17.79 -13.21
C TYR A 654 -39.76 18.89 -14.23
N ARG A 655 -41.02 18.93 -14.69
CA ARG A 655 -41.50 19.90 -15.70
C ARG A 655 -41.56 21.32 -15.15
N ASN A 656 -41.94 21.48 -13.89
CA ASN A 656 -42.11 22.78 -13.24
C ASN A 656 -40.85 23.27 -12.53
N PHE A 657 -39.77 22.47 -12.47
CA PHE A 657 -38.52 22.89 -11.84
C PHE A 657 -37.80 23.92 -12.72
N SER A 658 -37.72 25.16 -12.21
CA SER A 658 -37.02 26.26 -12.85
C SER A 658 -36.01 26.87 -11.88
N ASP A 659 -34.73 26.53 -12.07
CA ASP A 659 -33.60 27.10 -11.34
C ASP A 659 -32.49 27.43 -12.35
N PRO A 660 -31.84 28.60 -12.27
CA PRO A 660 -30.81 29.01 -13.22
C PRO A 660 -29.53 28.17 -13.15
N ASP A 661 -29.19 27.65 -11.96
CA ASP A 661 -27.93 26.95 -11.69
C ASP A 661 -28.11 25.43 -11.61
N ILE A 662 -29.31 24.95 -11.26
CA ILE A 662 -29.62 23.55 -11.06
C ILE A 662 -30.41 22.99 -12.25
N PRO A 663 -29.93 21.94 -12.94
CA PRO A 663 -30.71 21.25 -13.98
C PRO A 663 -31.94 20.54 -13.40
N SER A 664 -33.03 20.43 -14.16
CA SER A 664 -34.22 19.67 -13.76
C SER A 664 -33.90 18.19 -13.49
N PHE A 665 -34.48 17.64 -12.43
CA PHE A 665 -34.30 16.26 -12.00
C PHE A 665 -35.60 15.67 -11.46
N TYR A 666 -35.75 14.34 -11.55
CA TYR A 666 -36.91 13.65 -10.98
C TYR A 666 -36.68 13.39 -9.47
N TYR A 667 -35.47 12.95 -9.11
CA TYR A 667 -35.19 12.47 -7.75
C TYR A 667 -34.10 13.30 -7.05
N GLY A 668 -34.45 13.94 -5.93
CA GLY A 668 -33.48 14.62 -5.06
C GLY A 668 -32.72 13.66 -4.13
N SER A 669 -33.31 12.50 -3.84
CA SER A 669 -32.68 11.38 -3.14
C SER A 669 -32.09 10.39 -4.15
N HIS A 670 -30.95 9.78 -3.81
CA HIS A 670 -30.33 8.75 -4.64
C HIS A 670 -30.73 7.34 -4.19
N TYR A 671 -30.68 6.36 -5.11
CA TYR A 671 -31.01 4.96 -4.79
C TYR A 671 -29.95 4.23 -3.96
N SER A 672 -28.78 4.84 -3.75
CA SER A 672 -27.66 4.30 -2.99
C SER A 672 -26.91 5.41 -2.26
N SER A 673 -26.79 5.29 -0.94
CA SER A 673 -26.05 6.24 -0.09
C SER A 673 -25.55 5.52 1.15
N MET A 674 -24.59 6.12 1.85
CA MET A 674 -24.11 5.59 3.12
C MET A 674 -25.26 5.39 4.13
N GLY A 675 -26.22 6.33 4.18
CA GLY A 675 -27.40 6.21 5.04
C GLY A 675 -28.26 4.98 4.72
N ILE A 676 -28.42 4.65 3.43
CA ILE A 676 -29.19 3.46 3.00
C ILE A 676 -28.47 2.16 3.42
N VAL A 677 -27.15 2.11 3.28
CA VAL A 677 -26.34 0.94 3.67
C VAL A 677 -26.41 0.72 5.19
N LEU A 678 -26.23 1.80 5.97
CA LEU A 678 -26.31 1.74 7.43
C LEU A 678 -27.73 1.44 7.92
N TYR A 679 -28.76 1.86 7.19
CA TYR A 679 -30.15 1.49 7.45
C TYR A 679 -30.35 -0.03 7.33
N TYR A 680 -29.91 -0.65 6.22
CA TYR A 680 -30.06 -2.10 6.04
C TYR A 680 -29.19 -2.92 7.00
N LEU A 681 -27.93 -2.52 7.20
CA LEU A 681 -26.95 -3.32 7.94
C LEU A 681 -26.84 -2.98 9.43
N LEU A 682 -27.80 -2.21 9.97
CA LEU A 682 -27.84 -1.74 11.36
C LEU A 682 -27.51 -2.81 12.41
N ARG A 683 -27.93 -4.06 12.19
CA ARG A 683 -27.79 -5.17 13.14
C ARG A 683 -26.41 -5.86 13.11
N LEU A 684 -25.49 -5.40 12.26
CA LEU A 684 -24.16 -6.00 12.11
C LEU A 684 -23.05 -5.02 12.46
N GLU A 685 -22.09 -5.47 13.27
CA GLU A 685 -20.84 -4.72 13.49
C GLU A 685 -19.91 -4.89 12.28
N PRO A 686 -19.31 -3.80 11.74
CA PRO A 686 -19.16 -2.45 12.33
C PRO A 686 -20.24 -1.41 11.99
N PHE A 687 -21.29 -1.77 11.26
CA PHE A 687 -22.31 -0.84 10.78
C PHE A 687 -23.17 -0.29 11.91
N THR A 688 -23.42 -1.06 12.97
CA THR A 688 -24.09 -0.59 14.18
C THR A 688 -23.37 0.63 14.79
N SER A 689 -22.06 0.50 15.05
CA SER A 689 -21.21 1.60 15.51
C SER A 689 -21.22 2.79 14.56
N LEU A 690 -21.18 2.55 13.24
CA LEU A 690 -21.16 3.63 12.24
C LEU A 690 -22.49 4.38 12.16
N HIS A 691 -23.62 3.67 12.26
CA HIS A 691 -24.94 4.27 12.35
C HIS A 691 -25.05 5.19 13.57
N ARG A 692 -24.60 4.73 14.75
CA ARG A 692 -24.58 5.55 15.96
C ARG A 692 -23.74 6.80 15.79
N ASN A 693 -22.55 6.68 15.19
CA ASN A 693 -21.68 7.83 14.97
C ASN A 693 -22.33 8.86 14.04
N LEU A 694 -23.05 8.42 13.00
CA LEU A 694 -23.80 9.29 12.10
C LEU A 694 -24.92 10.05 12.84
N GLN A 695 -25.54 9.42 13.84
CA GLN A 695 -26.66 9.96 14.61
C GLN A 695 -26.25 10.62 15.95
N GLY A 696 -24.99 11.04 16.10
CA GLY A 696 -24.52 11.75 17.30
C GLY A 696 -24.36 10.88 18.54
N GLY A 697 -24.06 9.58 18.37
CA GLY A 697 -23.75 8.62 19.43
C GLY A 697 -24.92 7.77 19.92
N LYS A 698 -26.14 8.00 19.41
CA LYS A 698 -27.35 7.25 19.75
C LYS A 698 -27.92 6.54 18.51
N PHE A 699 -28.85 5.61 18.71
CA PHE A 699 -29.64 5.07 17.59
C PHE A 699 -30.64 6.12 17.11
N ASP A 700 -31.04 6.01 15.83
CA ASP A 700 -32.12 6.84 15.31
C ASP A 700 -33.47 6.52 15.97
N HIS A 701 -34.47 7.35 15.73
CA HIS A 701 -35.83 7.10 16.21
C HIS A 701 -36.32 5.73 15.75
N ALA A 702 -36.88 4.94 16.68
CA ALA A 702 -37.29 3.55 16.46
C ALA A 702 -38.11 3.36 15.16
N ASP A 703 -39.16 4.16 14.94
CA ASP A 703 -40.01 4.07 13.74
C ASP A 703 -39.29 4.31 12.40
N ARG A 704 -38.12 4.97 12.41
CA ARG A 704 -37.28 5.21 11.21
C ARG A 704 -36.24 4.13 10.98
N LEU A 705 -36.03 3.22 11.95
CA LEU A 705 -35.07 2.13 11.81
C LEU A 705 -35.63 1.05 10.88
N PHE A 706 -34.72 0.26 10.31
CA PHE A 706 -35.08 -0.85 9.45
C PHE A 706 -35.78 -1.95 10.26
N GLN A 707 -37.10 -2.01 10.14
CA GLN A 707 -37.95 -2.89 10.95
C GLN A 707 -38.70 -3.96 10.16
N SER A 708 -39.03 -3.70 8.89
CA SER A 708 -39.85 -4.62 8.08
C SER A 708 -39.47 -4.54 6.60
N ILE A 709 -39.39 -5.69 5.93
CA ILE A 709 -39.15 -5.77 4.48
C ILE A 709 -40.31 -5.16 3.71
N GLU A 710 -41.53 -5.62 4.01
CA GLU A 710 -42.74 -5.15 3.35
C GLU A 710 -42.96 -3.65 3.58
N GLY A 711 -42.79 -3.19 4.83
CA GLY A 711 -42.88 -1.78 5.17
C GLY A 711 -41.85 -0.93 4.41
N THR A 712 -40.62 -1.41 4.29
CA THR A 712 -39.56 -0.72 3.53
C THR A 712 -39.90 -0.65 2.04
N TYR A 713 -40.36 -1.75 1.42
CA TYR A 713 -40.75 -1.76 0.01
C TYR A 713 -41.93 -0.83 -0.26
N ARG A 714 -42.95 -0.84 0.62
CA ARG A 714 -44.10 0.06 0.53
C ARG A 714 -43.68 1.53 0.66
N ASN A 715 -42.77 1.85 1.58
CA ASN A 715 -42.22 3.20 1.72
C ASN A 715 -41.46 3.64 0.46
N CYS A 716 -40.70 2.73 -0.16
CA CYS A 716 -40.08 2.96 -1.47
C CYS A 716 -41.08 3.15 -2.61
N LEU A 717 -42.38 2.91 -2.42
CA LEU A 717 -43.45 3.15 -3.40
C LEU A 717 -44.32 4.37 -3.07
N SER A 718 -44.46 4.74 -1.79
CA SER A 718 -45.34 5.82 -1.34
C SER A 718 -44.60 7.13 -1.05
N ASN A 719 -43.42 7.08 -0.44
CA ASN A 719 -42.68 8.27 -0.03
C ASN A 719 -41.91 8.87 -1.23
N THR A 720 -41.99 10.19 -1.41
CA THR A 720 -41.32 10.93 -2.50
C THR A 720 -39.82 11.14 -2.27
N SER A 721 -39.35 11.02 -1.03
CA SER A 721 -37.92 11.09 -0.68
C SER A 721 -37.24 9.73 -0.65
N ASP A 722 -37.94 8.66 -1.04
CA ASP A 722 -37.51 7.28 -0.83
C ASP A 722 -37.51 6.48 -2.15
N VAL A 723 -36.33 6.40 -2.77
CA VAL A 723 -36.10 5.69 -4.04
C VAL A 723 -34.97 4.66 -3.93
N LYS A 724 -34.69 4.16 -2.73
CA LYS A 724 -33.58 3.21 -2.48
C LYS A 724 -33.74 1.90 -3.23
N GLU A 725 -32.66 1.44 -3.83
CA GLU A 725 -32.51 0.08 -4.34
C GLU A 725 -31.92 -0.84 -3.24
N LEU A 726 -31.65 -2.09 -3.56
CA LEU A 726 -31.12 -3.09 -2.64
C LEU A 726 -29.58 -3.12 -2.63
N ILE A 727 -29.06 -3.81 -1.62
CA ILE A 727 -27.64 -4.17 -1.49
C ILE A 727 -27.45 -5.68 -1.72
N PRO A 728 -26.24 -6.15 -2.08
CA PRO A 728 -25.96 -7.56 -2.37
C PRO A 728 -26.37 -8.53 -1.25
N GLU A 729 -26.32 -8.10 0.00
CA GLU A 729 -26.56 -8.91 1.21
C GLU A 729 -27.94 -9.56 1.23
N PHE A 730 -28.94 -8.95 0.60
CA PHE A 730 -30.29 -9.52 0.43
C PHE A 730 -30.32 -10.88 -0.30
N PHE A 731 -29.24 -11.22 -1.01
CA PHE A 731 -29.14 -12.41 -1.86
C PHE A 731 -28.13 -13.45 -1.36
N TYR A 732 -27.44 -13.21 -0.24
CA TYR A 732 -26.50 -14.20 0.31
C TYR A 732 -26.29 -14.17 1.83
N MET A 733 -26.72 -13.14 2.56
CA MET A 733 -26.38 -12.97 3.98
C MET A 733 -27.64 -12.83 4.83
N PRO A 734 -28.12 -13.87 5.54
CA PRO A 734 -29.30 -13.78 6.41
C PRO A 734 -29.07 -12.96 7.70
N GLU A 735 -27.82 -12.81 8.14
CA GLU A 735 -27.48 -12.30 9.47
C GLU A 735 -27.86 -10.82 9.67
N PHE A 736 -27.96 -10.01 8.62
CA PHE A 736 -28.34 -8.59 8.77
C PHE A 736 -29.80 -8.40 9.20
N LEU A 737 -30.62 -9.44 9.09
CA LEU A 737 -32.05 -9.43 9.47
C LEU A 737 -32.26 -9.78 10.95
N VAL A 738 -31.24 -10.33 11.63
CA VAL A 738 -31.33 -10.86 12.98
C VAL A 738 -30.53 -9.99 13.96
N ASN A 739 -31.14 -9.62 15.08
CA ASN A 739 -30.49 -8.91 16.17
C ASN A 739 -29.66 -9.87 17.04
N SER A 740 -28.66 -10.53 16.43
CA SER A 740 -27.84 -11.58 17.08
C SER A 740 -27.06 -11.07 18.30
N ASN A 741 -26.77 -9.77 18.35
CA ASN A 741 -26.05 -9.13 19.44
C ASN A 741 -26.97 -8.53 20.51
N SER A 742 -28.29 -8.72 20.41
CA SER A 742 -29.28 -8.22 21.39
C SER A 742 -29.19 -6.72 21.65
N TYR A 743 -29.04 -5.90 20.59
CA TYR A 743 -29.04 -4.45 20.71
C TYR A 743 -30.41 -3.93 21.17
N HIS A 744 -30.40 -2.90 22.01
CA HIS A 744 -31.61 -2.14 22.32
C HIS A 744 -31.87 -1.08 21.25
N LEU A 745 -32.68 -1.42 20.24
CA LEU A 745 -32.99 -0.57 19.09
C LEU A 745 -34.13 0.43 19.35
N GLY A 746 -34.63 0.51 20.59
CA GLY A 746 -35.73 1.38 20.97
C GLY A 746 -37.10 0.70 20.89
N VAL A 747 -38.11 1.47 21.28
CA VAL A 747 -39.52 1.08 21.31
C VAL A 747 -40.28 1.98 20.36
N LYS A 748 -41.13 1.40 19.53
CA LYS A 748 -41.98 2.12 18.57
C LYS A 748 -43.07 2.91 19.28
N GLN A 749 -43.75 3.77 18.54
CA GLN A 749 -44.92 4.51 19.06
C GLN A 749 -46.08 3.59 19.48
N ASP A 750 -46.20 2.40 18.89
CA ASP A 750 -47.20 1.39 19.26
C ASP A 750 -46.84 0.60 20.55
N GLY A 751 -45.67 0.86 21.13
CA GLY A 751 -45.18 0.20 22.35
C GLY A 751 -44.37 -1.08 22.10
N GLU A 752 -44.21 -1.52 20.85
CA GLU A 752 -43.44 -2.72 20.52
C GLU A 752 -41.93 -2.43 20.45
N PRO A 753 -41.07 -3.23 21.12
CA PRO A 753 -39.63 -3.10 21.01
C PRO A 753 -39.13 -3.58 19.64
N ILE A 754 -38.09 -2.92 19.12
CA ILE A 754 -37.47 -3.33 17.85
C ILE A 754 -36.41 -4.41 18.11
N GLY A 755 -36.65 -5.60 17.53
CA GLY A 755 -35.72 -6.72 17.50
C GLY A 755 -35.32 -7.11 16.08
N ASP A 756 -35.60 -8.35 15.72
CA ASP A 756 -35.40 -8.89 14.36
C ASP A 756 -36.26 -8.15 13.33
N VAL A 757 -35.82 -8.15 12.07
CA VAL A 757 -36.57 -7.57 10.97
C VAL A 757 -37.80 -8.42 10.68
N SER A 758 -38.98 -7.80 10.61
CA SER A 758 -40.21 -8.46 10.21
C SER A 758 -40.12 -8.94 8.76
N LEU A 759 -40.23 -10.25 8.59
CA LEU A 759 -40.12 -10.92 7.30
C LEU A 759 -41.51 -11.14 6.66
N PRO A 760 -41.59 -11.27 5.33
CA PRO A 760 -42.82 -11.64 4.64
C PRO A 760 -43.38 -13.00 5.10
N PRO A 761 -44.71 -13.23 5.02
CA PRO A 761 -45.32 -14.49 5.44
C PRO A 761 -44.74 -15.73 4.74
N TRP A 762 -44.44 -15.62 3.44
CA TRP A 762 -43.81 -16.71 2.67
C TRP A 762 -42.42 -17.13 3.16
N ALA A 763 -41.74 -16.30 3.95
CA ALA A 763 -40.45 -16.64 4.56
C ALA A 763 -40.60 -17.44 5.87
N LYS A 764 -41.83 -17.64 6.37
CA LYS A 764 -42.14 -18.44 7.58
C LYS A 764 -41.27 -18.08 8.80
N GLY A 765 -40.90 -16.81 8.95
CA GLY A 765 -40.02 -16.34 10.02
C GLY A 765 -38.55 -16.75 9.91
N SER A 766 -38.11 -17.40 8.82
CA SER A 766 -36.70 -17.77 8.59
C SER A 766 -35.98 -16.75 7.70
N PRO A 767 -34.95 -16.05 8.21
CA PRO A 767 -34.06 -15.21 7.41
C PRO A 767 -33.35 -15.97 6.28
N GLU A 768 -32.99 -17.24 6.52
CA GLU A 768 -32.33 -18.09 5.53
C GLU A 768 -33.26 -18.41 4.36
N LEU A 769 -34.53 -18.71 4.64
CA LEU A 769 -35.53 -18.93 3.60
C LEU A 769 -35.78 -17.64 2.82
N PHE A 770 -35.85 -16.50 3.49
CA PHE A 770 -35.97 -15.18 2.85
C PHE A 770 -34.85 -14.93 1.83
N VAL A 771 -33.59 -15.07 2.25
CA VAL A 771 -32.42 -14.85 1.39
C VAL A 771 -32.37 -15.88 0.26
N SER A 772 -32.67 -17.15 0.56
CA SER A 772 -32.71 -18.20 -0.47
C SER A 772 -33.76 -17.89 -1.55
N LYS A 773 -34.95 -17.43 -1.17
CA LYS A 773 -36.01 -17.10 -2.13
C LYS A 773 -35.70 -15.84 -2.93
N ASN A 774 -35.03 -14.85 -2.35
CA ASN A 774 -34.53 -13.70 -3.10
C ASN A 774 -33.46 -14.12 -4.12
N ARG A 775 -32.54 -15.01 -3.74
CA ARG A 775 -31.53 -15.54 -4.67
C ARG A 775 -32.17 -16.35 -5.80
N GLU A 776 -33.14 -17.20 -5.48
CA GLU A 776 -33.92 -17.96 -6.46
C GLU A 776 -34.69 -17.04 -7.42
N ALA A 777 -35.32 -15.98 -6.91
CA ALA A 777 -36.00 -14.98 -7.71
C ALA A 777 -35.04 -14.22 -8.64
N LEU A 778 -33.86 -13.83 -8.15
CA LEU A 778 -32.82 -13.17 -8.95
C LEU A 778 -32.31 -14.07 -10.09
N GLU A 779 -32.17 -15.37 -9.86
CA GLU A 779 -31.73 -16.33 -10.88
C GLU A 779 -32.87 -16.87 -11.76
N SER A 780 -34.11 -16.49 -11.50
CA SER A 780 -35.28 -16.93 -12.27
C SER A 780 -35.22 -16.53 -13.75
N GLU A 781 -35.98 -17.23 -14.59
CA GLU A 781 -36.08 -16.93 -16.02
C GLU A 781 -36.72 -15.57 -16.32
N TYR A 782 -37.64 -15.13 -15.46
CA TYR A 782 -38.24 -13.80 -15.58
C TYR A 782 -37.17 -12.71 -15.44
N VAL A 783 -36.36 -12.79 -14.38
CA VAL A 783 -35.29 -11.80 -14.15
C VAL A 783 -34.20 -11.93 -15.20
N SER A 784 -33.75 -13.15 -15.51
CA SER A 784 -32.76 -13.40 -16.57
C SER A 784 -33.17 -12.79 -17.92
N SER A 785 -34.47 -12.81 -18.22
CA SER A 785 -35.02 -12.22 -19.45
C SER A 785 -35.10 -10.69 -19.42
N ASN A 786 -35.18 -10.05 -18.25
CA ASN A 786 -35.48 -8.62 -18.12
C ASN A 786 -34.36 -7.78 -17.45
N LEU A 787 -33.38 -8.41 -16.80
CA LEU A 787 -32.33 -7.75 -16.01
C LEU A 787 -31.49 -6.75 -16.82
N HIS A 788 -31.29 -7.01 -18.10
CA HIS A 788 -30.59 -6.11 -19.02
C HIS A 788 -31.21 -4.70 -19.07
N HIS A 789 -32.52 -4.56 -18.85
CA HIS A 789 -33.18 -3.26 -18.79
C HIS A 789 -32.81 -2.47 -17.53
N TRP A 790 -32.67 -3.15 -16.38
CA TRP A 790 -32.23 -2.50 -15.15
C TRP A 790 -30.75 -2.12 -15.25
N ILE A 791 -29.93 -2.97 -15.88
CA ILE A 791 -28.53 -2.64 -16.17
C ILE A 791 -28.43 -1.40 -17.06
N ASP A 792 -29.33 -1.24 -18.04
CA ASP A 792 -29.40 -0.03 -18.87
C ASP A 792 -29.65 1.25 -18.04
N LEU A 793 -30.47 1.17 -16.99
CA LEU A 793 -30.76 2.29 -16.07
C LEU A 793 -29.56 2.65 -15.18
N VAL A 794 -28.87 1.65 -14.64
CA VAL A 794 -27.84 1.86 -13.61
C VAL A 794 -26.43 2.01 -14.18
N PHE A 795 -26.04 1.15 -15.13
CA PHE A 795 -24.68 1.10 -15.70
C PHE A 795 -24.62 1.41 -17.20
N GLY A 796 -25.79 1.48 -17.85
CA GLY A 796 -25.90 1.55 -19.31
C GLY A 796 -26.37 2.90 -19.85
N TYR A 797 -26.93 2.87 -21.05
CA TYR A 797 -27.20 4.08 -21.84
C TYR A 797 -28.38 4.92 -21.31
N LYS A 798 -29.25 4.36 -20.45
CA LYS A 798 -30.36 5.08 -19.79
C LYS A 798 -29.98 5.73 -18.47
N GLN A 799 -28.69 5.75 -18.11
CA GLN A 799 -28.20 6.46 -16.92
C GLN A 799 -28.18 7.98 -17.12
N ARG A 800 -27.92 8.46 -18.35
CA ARG A 800 -27.75 9.89 -18.67
C ARG A 800 -28.35 10.27 -20.03
N GLY A 801 -28.52 11.57 -20.24
CA GLY A 801 -28.97 12.15 -21.51
C GLY A 801 -30.45 11.89 -21.81
N LYS A 802 -30.84 12.07 -23.08
CA LYS A 802 -32.23 11.91 -23.52
C LYS A 802 -32.87 10.56 -23.13
N PRO A 803 -32.18 9.40 -23.29
CA PRO A 803 -32.73 8.11 -22.87
C PRO A 803 -33.05 8.01 -21.38
N ALA A 804 -32.31 8.73 -20.53
CA ALA A 804 -32.58 8.77 -19.10
C ALA A 804 -33.81 9.63 -18.76
N VAL A 805 -34.04 10.72 -19.50
CA VAL A 805 -35.26 11.54 -19.35
C VAL A 805 -36.50 10.73 -19.76
N GLU A 806 -36.43 10.02 -20.89
CA GLU A 806 -37.51 9.15 -21.39
C GLU A 806 -37.82 7.97 -20.44
N ALA A 807 -36.82 7.50 -19.71
CA ALA A 807 -36.97 6.44 -18.70
C ALA A 807 -37.24 6.95 -17.28
N ALA A 808 -37.44 8.27 -17.12
CA ALA A 808 -37.60 8.93 -15.82
C ALA A 808 -36.49 8.60 -14.80
N ASN A 809 -35.23 8.62 -15.24
CA ASN A 809 -34.07 8.14 -14.49
C ASN A 809 -33.02 9.26 -14.28
N ILE A 810 -33.47 10.48 -13.98
CA ILE A 810 -32.59 11.64 -13.70
C ILE A 810 -32.58 11.94 -12.20
N PHE A 811 -31.40 11.86 -11.61
CA PHE A 811 -31.12 12.20 -10.21
C PHE A 811 -30.56 13.62 -10.09
N TYR A 812 -30.37 14.08 -8.86
CA TYR A 812 -29.72 15.36 -8.60
C TYR A 812 -28.33 15.45 -9.25
N TYR A 813 -28.01 16.59 -9.87
CA TYR A 813 -26.86 16.71 -10.77
C TYR A 813 -25.50 16.40 -10.09
N LEU A 814 -25.32 16.75 -8.80
CA LEU A 814 -24.10 16.46 -8.04
C LEU A 814 -23.84 14.97 -7.81
N THR A 815 -24.82 14.10 -8.06
CA THR A 815 -24.60 12.65 -7.98
C THR A 815 -23.82 12.10 -9.17
N TYR A 816 -23.71 12.88 -10.25
CA TYR A 816 -23.07 12.46 -11.50
C TYR A 816 -21.62 12.92 -11.57
N GLU A 817 -20.73 11.99 -11.93
CA GLU A 817 -19.35 12.30 -12.32
C GLU A 817 -19.29 13.40 -13.39
N GLY A 818 -18.38 14.35 -13.19
CA GLY A 818 -18.10 15.47 -14.09
C GLY A 818 -19.09 16.63 -14.01
N ALA A 819 -20.03 16.62 -13.06
CA ALA A 819 -21.00 17.69 -12.89
C ALA A 819 -20.39 18.99 -12.32
N VAL A 820 -19.40 18.86 -11.44
CA VAL A 820 -18.66 19.98 -10.84
C VAL A 820 -17.17 19.65 -10.87
N ASP A 821 -16.36 20.63 -11.23
CA ASP A 821 -14.91 20.54 -11.18
C ASP A 821 -14.40 21.06 -9.83
N LEU A 822 -14.27 20.14 -8.87
CA LEU A 822 -13.80 20.47 -7.51
C LEU A 822 -12.35 20.94 -7.49
N ASP A 823 -11.52 20.57 -8.47
CA ASP A 823 -10.09 20.85 -8.44
C ASP A 823 -9.82 22.33 -8.78
N ASN A 824 -10.66 22.92 -9.63
CA ASN A 824 -10.56 24.33 -10.04
C ASN A 824 -11.37 25.32 -9.16
N MET A 825 -12.05 24.85 -8.10
CA MET A 825 -12.77 25.73 -7.18
C MET A 825 -11.84 26.51 -6.24
N GLU A 826 -12.00 27.84 -6.18
CA GLU A 826 -11.19 28.71 -5.29
C GLU A 826 -11.71 28.71 -3.84
N ASP A 827 -13.03 28.68 -3.65
CA ASP A 827 -13.65 28.70 -2.32
C ASP A 827 -13.60 27.32 -1.65
N GLU A 828 -12.83 27.23 -0.56
CA GLU A 828 -12.67 26.00 0.24
C GLU A 828 -13.95 25.61 0.99
N LEU A 829 -14.75 26.57 1.43
CA LEU A 829 -15.98 26.29 2.17
C LEU A 829 -17.01 25.67 1.24
N GLN A 830 -17.21 26.27 0.06
CA GLN A 830 -18.08 25.74 -0.97
C GLN A 830 -17.61 24.36 -1.45
N ARG A 831 -16.29 24.18 -1.67
CA ARG A 831 -15.72 22.87 -2.02
C ARG A 831 -16.04 21.81 -0.96
N SER A 832 -15.80 22.10 0.32
CA SER A 832 -16.08 21.17 1.42
C SER A 832 -17.57 20.83 1.50
N ALA A 833 -18.45 21.82 1.33
CA ALA A 833 -19.90 21.59 1.34
C ALA A 833 -20.35 20.68 0.19
N ILE A 834 -19.78 20.84 -1.01
CA ILE A 834 -20.08 19.97 -2.16
C ILE A 834 -19.51 18.56 -1.93
N GLU A 835 -18.30 18.43 -1.41
CA GLU A 835 -17.72 17.14 -1.05
C GLU A 835 -18.60 16.38 -0.03
N ASP A 836 -19.09 17.06 1.00
CA ASP A 836 -20.02 16.51 1.98
C ASP A 836 -21.38 16.15 1.38
N GLN A 837 -21.88 16.95 0.44
CA GLN A 837 -23.12 16.64 -0.27
C GLN A 837 -22.97 15.38 -1.14
N ILE A 838 -21.87 15.26 -1.90
CA ILE A 838 -21.56 14.08 -2.71
C ILE A 838 -21.44 12.82 -1.83
N ALA A 839 -20.78 12.93 -0.68
CA ALA A 839 -20.58 11.80 0.21
C ALA A 839 -21.88 11.29 0.86
N ASN A 840 -22.75 12.21 1.30
CA ASN A 840 -23.93 11.86 2.09
C ASN A 840 -25.17 11.57 1.25
N PHE A 841 -25.33 12.22 0.09
CA PHE A 841 -26.56 12.15 -0.71
C PHE A 841 -26.48 11.22 -1.92
N GLY A 842 -25.36 10.48 -2.06
CA GLY A 842 -25.22 9.36 -2.98
C GLY A 842 -24.46 9.71 -4.27
N GLN A 843 -23.83 8.68 -4.83
CA GLN A 843 -22.99 8.80 -6.03
C GLN A 843 -23.50 7.82 -7.10
N THR A 844 -23.70 8.28 -8.33
CA THR A 844 -24.10 7.43 -9.47
C THR A 844 -22.89 6.58 -9.94
N PRO A 845 -23.06 5.28 -10.30
CA PRO A 845 -21.95 4.43 -10.72
C PRO A 845 -21.31 4.93 -12.03
N ILE A 846 -20.09 4.49 -12.33
CA ILE A 846 -19.48 4.77 -13.64
C ILE A 846 -20.39 4.17 -14.73
N GLN A 847 -20.71 4.97 -15.75
CA GLN A 847 -21.40 4.47 -16.93
C GLN A 847 -20.43 3.60 -17.75
N ILE A 848 -20.68 2.28 -17.73
CA ILE A 848 -19.86 1.29 -18.44
C ILE A 848 -20.31 1.22 -19.90
N PHE A 849 -21.61 1.03 -20.14
CA PHE A 849 -22.15 0.79 -21.48
C PHE A 849 -22.85 2.04 -22.02
N ARG A 850 -22.53 2.40 -23.27
CA ARG A 850 -23.21 3.49 -23.99
C ARG A 850 -24.23 3.00 -25.02
N LYS A 851 -24.31 1.69 -25.22
CA LYS A 851 -25.28 1.03 -26.10
C LYS A 851 -26.26 0.22 -25.26
N LYS A 852 -27.40 -0.12 -25.85
CA LYS A 852 -28.42 -0.97 -25.24
C LYS A 852 -27.82 -2.32 -24.83
N HIS A 853 -28.07 -2.71 -23.59
CA HIS A 853 -27.59 -3.98 -23.06
C HIS A 853 -28.33 -5.16 -23.74
N PRO A 854 -27.62 -6.21 -24.17
CA PRO A 854 -28.27 -7.39 -24.74
C PRO A 854 -29.03 -8.18 -23.67
N ARG A 855 -30.11 -8.85 -24.09
CA ARG A 855 -30.82 -9.83 -23.28
C ARG A 855 -29.92 -11.07 -23.02
N ARG A 856 -30.09 -11.71 -21.87
CA ARG A 856 -29.43 -12.99 -21.55
C ARG A 856 -29.87 -14.07 -22.55
N GLY A 857 -28.97 -14.99 -22.91
CA GLY A 857 -29.27 -16.06 -23.86
C GLY A 857 -30.33 -17.05 -23.35
N PRO A 858 -30.94 -17.83 -24.26
CA PRO A 858 -31.87 -18.89 -23.86
C PRO A 858 -31.19 -19.93 -22.96
N PRO A 859 -31.95 -20.69 -22.15
CA PRO A 859 -31.40 -21.77 -21.35
C PRO A 859 -30.69 -22.79 -22.26
N ILE A 860 -29.46 -23.16 -21.93
CA ILE A 860 -28.73 -24.23 -22.62
C ILE A 860 -29.45 -25.55 -22.29
N PRO A 861 -29.74 -26.42 -23.27
CA PRO A 861 -30.31 -27.74 -23.00
C PRO A 861 -29.29 -28.61 -22.25
N ILE A 862 -29.44 -28.64 -20.93
CA ILE A 862 -28.92 -29.62 -19.95
C ILE A 862 -27.39 -29.62 -19.75
N ALA A 863 -26.85 -28.56 -19.14
CA ALA A 863 -25.50 -28.59 -18.52
C ALA A 863 -25.51 -29.13 -17.08
N HIS A 864 -26.67 -29.15 -16.41
CA HIS A 864 -26.83 -29.47 -14.99
C HIS A 864 -28.11 -30.30 -14.74
N PRO A 865 -28.08 -31.62 -15.04
CA PRO A 865 -29.25 -32.49 -14.91
C PRO A 865 -29.80 -32.57 -13.47
N LEU A 866 -28.97 -32.49 -12.42
CA LEU A 866 -29.51 -32.54 -11.05
C LEU A 866 -30.40 -31.36 -10.74
N TYR A 867 -30.06 -30.19 -11.29
CA TYR A 867 -30.83 -28.98 -11.08
C TYR A 867 -32.09 -28.91 -11.96
N PHE A 868 -31.98 -29.22 -13.26
CA PHE A 868 -33.08 -29.00 -14.20
C PHE A 868 -33.98 -30.21 -14.45
N ALA A 869 -33.44 -31.42 -14.38
CA ALA A 869 -34.14 -32.65 -14.72
C ALA A 869 -33.56 -33.85 -13.97
N PRO A 870 -33.65 -33.92 -12.62
CA PRO A 870 -33.06 -35.02 -11.85
C PRO A 870 -33.63 -36.38 -12.30
N ASP A 871 -34.88 -36.43 -12.77
CA ASP A 871 -35.50 -37.64 -13.32
C ASP A 871 -34.83 -38.19 -14.59
N SER A 872 -33.98 -37.40 -15.25
CA SER A 872 -33.28 -37.83 -16.47
C SER A 872 -32.05 -38.70 -16.20
N ILE A 873 -31.56 -38.75 -14.96
CA ILE A 873 -30.37 -39.51 -14.57
C ILE A 873 -30.77 -40.96 -14.28
N ASN A 874 -30.22 -41.90 -15.04
CA ASN A 874 -30.44 -43.34 -14.88
C ASN A 874 -29.11 -44.10 -14.78
N LEU A 875 -29.16 -45.34 -14.26
CA LEU A 875 -28.00 -46.25 -14.27
C LEU A 875 -27.71 -46.68 -15.71
N THR A 876 -26.63 -46.17 -16.30
CA THR A 876 -26.30 -46.41 -17.72
C THR A 876 -25.27 -47.51 -17.92
N SER A 877 -24.30 -47.66 -17.00
CA SER A 877 -23.27 -48.70 -17.11
C SER A 877 -22.76 -49.23 -15.77
N ILE A 878 -22.28 -50.48 -15.80
CA ILE A 878 -21.64 -51.17 -14.68
C ILE A 878 -20.27 -51.65 -15.16
N VAL A 879 -19.20 -51.14 -14.55
CA VAL A 879 -17.81 -51.47 -14.88
C VAL A 879 -17.20 -52.27 -13.74
N SER A 880 -16.86 -53.53 -13.97
CA SER A 880 -16.17 -54.34 -12.96
C SER A 880 -14.69 -53.97 -12.89
N SER A 881 -14.22 -53.59 -11.70
CA SER A 881 -12.82 -53.23 -11.45
C SER A 881 -12.06 -54.47 -11.00
N THR A 882 -11.18 -54.99 -11.86
CA THR A 882 -10.19 -56.06 -11.62
C THR A 882 -10.68 -57.51 -11.56
N SER A 883 -9.73 -58.45 -11.75
CA SER A 883 -9.94 -59.90 -11.77
C SER A 883 -10.27 -60.51 -10.40
N TYR A 884 -10.15 -59.74 -9.31
CA TYR A 884 -10.45 -60.17 -7.94
C TYR A 884 -11.42 -59.16 -7.27
N PRO A 885 -12.56 -59.60 -6.73
CA PRO A 885 -13.54 -58.70 -6.13
C PRO A 885 -13.00 -58.14 -4.81
N SER A 886 -12.69 -56.84 -4.80
CA SER A 886 -12.27 -56.10 -3.61
C SER A 886 -13.07 -54.80 -3.54
N ALA A 887 -13.50 -54.39 -2.34
CA ALA A 887 -14.33 -53.20 -2.16
C ALA A 887 -13.64 -51.95 -2.71
N VAL A 888 -14.37 -51.14 -3.49
CA VAL A 888 -13.87 -49.84 -3.94
C VAL A 888 -13.98 -48.86 -2.78
N LEU A 889 -12.88 -48.28 -2.32
CA LEU A 889 -12.85 -47.40 -1.14
C LEU A 889 -12.88 -45.91 -1.50
N TYR A 890 -12.34 -45.54 -2.65
CA TYR A 890 -12.26 -44.16 -3.08
C TYR A 890 -12.45 -44.05 -4.59
N ILE A 891 -13.30 -43.11 -5.00
CA ILE A 891 -13.48 -42.67 -6.38
C ILE A 891 -13.42 -41.16 -6.36
N ASN A 892 -12.66 -40.57 -7.28
CA ASN A 892 -12.75 -39.14 -7.54
C ASN A 892 -12.46 -38.87 -9.02
N ILE A 893 -12.91 -37.72 -9.50
CA ILE A 893 -12.65 -37.24 -10.86
C ILE A 893 -11.72 -36.05 -10.76
N LEU A 894 -10.63 -36.12 -11.52
CA LEU A 894 -9.65 -35.05 -11.63
C LEU A 894 -9.42 -34.78 -13.11
N ASP A 895 -9.73 -33.57 -13.56
CA ASP A 895 -9.78 -33.20 -14.98
C ASP A 895 -10.72 -34.10 -15.79
N SER A 896 -10.15 -35.06 -16.53
CA SER A 896 -10.87 -36.08 -17.29
C SER A 896 -10.46 -37.49 -16.85
N ASN A 897 -9.90 -37.64 -15.65
CA ASN A 897 -9.43 -38.92 -15.12
C ASN A 897 -10.23 -39.34 -13.90
N ILE A 898 -10.77 -40.55 -13.93
CA ILE A 898 -11.37 -41.24 -12.77
C ILE A 898 -10.24 -41.96 -12.03
N VAL A 899 -10.02 -41.57 -10.79
CA VAL A 899 -9.10 -42.23 -9.87
C VAL A 899 -9.89 -43.22 -9.02
N VAL A 900 -9.49 -44.49 -9.02
CA VAL A 900 -10.15 -45.55 -8.26
C VAL A 900 -9.13 -46.27 -7.37
N VAL A 901 -9.45 -46.39 -6.08
CA VAL A 901 -8.64 -47.14 -5.10
C VAL A 901 -9.47 -48.23 -4.43
N ASN A 902 -8.98 -49.46 -4.46
CA ASN A 902 -9.64 -50.61 -3.82
C ASN A 902 -9.08 -50.90 -2.41
N GLN A 903 -9.78 -51.72 -1.62
CA GLN A 903 -9.40 -52.12 -0.26
C GLN A 903 -8.02 -52.79 -0.17
N GLY A 904 -7.57 -53.46 -1.24
CA GLY A 904 -6.20 -53.96 -1.35
C GLY A 904 -5.12 -52.90 -1.61
N LEU A 905 -5.44 -51.61 -1.46
CA LEU A 905 -4.60 -50.44 -1.84
C LEU A 905 -4.10 -50.55 -3.28
N THR A 906 -5.01 -50.90 -4.19
CA THR A 906 -4.71 -50.95 -5.64
C THR A 906 -5.29 -49.72 -6.31
N LEU A 907 -4.42 -48.89 -6.89
CA LEU A 907 -4.75 -47.69 -7.65
C LEU A 907 -4.94 -48.02 -9.12
N SER A 908 -6.02 -47.51 -9.72
CA SER A 908 -6.22 -47.48 -11.18
C SER A 908 -6.73 -46.12 -11.61
N VAL A 909 -6.30 -45.64 -12.77
CA VAL A 909 -6.73 -44.35 -13.34
C VAL A 909 -7.33 -44.61 -14.71
N LYS A 910 -8.57 -44.16 -14.93
CA LYS A 910 -9.34 -44.36 -16.16
C LYS A 910 -9.77 -43.02 -16.75
N LEU A 911 -10.00 -42.96 -18.06
CA LEU A 911 -10.48 -41.73 -18.70
C LEU A 911 -12.01 -41.56 -18.50
N TRP A 912 -12.47 -40.38 -18.09
CA TRP A 912 -13.87 -39.96 -18.13
C TRP A 912 -14.17 -39.36 -19.51
N LEU A 913 -15.06 -40.01 -20.26
CA LEU A 913 -15.49 -39.54 -21.58
C LEU A 913 -16.71 -38.63 -21.41
N THR A 914 -16.57 -37.35 -21.78
CA THR A 914 -17.66 -36.36 -21.78
C THR A 914 -18.14 -36.07 -23.19
N THR A 915 -19.38 -35.59 -23.33
CA THR A 915 -19.92 -35.15 -24.62
C THR A 915 -19.31 -33.83 -25.11
N GLN A 916 -18.41 -33.20 -24.35
CA GLN A 916 -17.86 -31.87 -24.62
C GLN A 916 -16.52 -31.82 -25.37
N LEU A 917 -15.96 -32.94 -25.83
CA LEU A 917 -14.99 -32.85 -26.93
C LEU A 917 -15.75 -32.63 -28.24
N GLN A 918 -16.04 -31.36 -28.60
CA GLN A 918 -16.02 -30.78 -29.97
C GLN A 918 -16.65 -29.35 -29.99
N SER A 919 -16.15 -28.42 -29.17
CA SER A 919 -16.38 -26.98 -29.42
C SER A 919 -15.32 -26.46 -30.41
N GLY A 920 -15.60 -26.52 -31.71
CA GLY A 920 -14.71 -25.91 -32.71
C GLY A 920 -14.94 -26.24 -34.19
N GLY A 921 -16.02 -26.93 -34.59
CA GLY A 921 -16.29 -27.25 -35.99
C GLY A 921 -17.64 -26.74 -36.45
N ASN A 922 -17.68 -26.04 -37.58
CA ASN A 922 -18.91 -25.72 -38.29
C ASN A 922 -19.76 -26.99 -38.48
N PHE A 923 -21.07 -26.88 -38.25
CA PHE A 923 -22.04 -27.95 -38.55
C PHE A 923 -21.93 -28.39 -40.02
N THR A 924 -21.24 -29.48 -40.28
CA THR A 924 -21.36 -30.23 -41.53
C THR A 924 -21.86 -31.64 -41.21
N PHE A 925 -23.06 -31.94 -41.71
CA PHE A 925 -23.72 -33.23 -41.61
C PHE A 925 -23.00 -34.26 -42.51
N SER A 926 -21.85 -34.77 -42.08
CA SER A 926 -21.25 -35.98 -42.65
C SER A 926 -20.01 -36.41 -41.87
N THR A 927 -20.16 -37.30 -40.89
CA THR A 927 -19.29 -38.49 -40.67
C THR A 927 -19.94 -39.35 -39.58
N PHE A 928 -20.57 -40.45 -39.99
CA PHE A 928 -21.09 -41.50 -39.12
C PHE A 928 -19.93 -42.32 -38.53
N GLN A 929 -19.28 -41.91 -37.42
CA GLN A 929 -18.53 -42.86 -36.56
C GLN A 929 -18.01 -42.39 -35.18
N GLN A 930 -18.52 -41.32 -34.56
CA GLN A 930 -18.19 -41.03 -33.16
C GLN A 930 -19.44 -40.50 -32.44
N ASP A 931 -20.16 -41.41 -31.78
CA ASP A 931 -21.34 -41.05 -30.99
C ASP A 931 -20.90 -40.50 -29.62
N PRO A 932 -21.42 -39.33 -29.18
CA PRO A 932 -21.10 -38.75 -27.88
C PRO A 932 -21.85 -39.52 -26.77
N PHE A 933 -21.10 -40.21 -25.90
CA PHE A 933 -21.63 -40.95 -24.75
C PHE A 933 -20.82 -40.64 -23.49
N PHE A 934 -21.50 -40.48 -22.34
CA PHE A 934 -20.86 -40.40 -21.02
C PHE A 934 -20.40 -41.79 -20.58
N GLY A 935 -19.09 -42.03 -20.55
CA GLY A 935 -18.56 -43.37 -20.28
C GLY A 935 -17.17 -43.40 -19.67
N VAL A 936 -16.75 -44.61 -19.26
CA VAL A 936 -15.40 -44.86 -18.76
C VAL A 936 -14.54 -45.41 -19.90
N GLY A 937 -13.55 -44.63 -20.31
CA GLY A 937 -12.57 -44.98 -21.34
C GLY A 937 -11.48 -45.94 -20.85
N SER A 938 -10.44 -46.11 -21.67
CA SER A 938 -9.30 -46.99 -21.36
C SER A 938 -8.53 -46.55 -20.11
N ASP A 939 -7.86 -47.51 -19.47
CA ASP A 939 -6.99 -47.26 -18.32
C ASP A 939 -5.79 -46.38 -18.75
N VAL A 940 -5.65 -45.21 -18.11
CA VAL A 940 -4.48 -44.31 -18.22
C VAL A 940 -3.32 -44.87 -17.38
N LEU A 941 -3.64 -45.42 -16.22
CA LEU A 941 -2.73 -46.17 -15.36
C LEU A 941 -3.37 -47.52 -15.01
N SER A 942 -2.67 -48.61 -15.34
CA SER A 942 -3.11 -49.95 -14.99
C SER A 942 -3.07 -50.19 -13.48
N ALA A 943 -3.90 -51.12 -13.01
CA ALA A 943 -4.04 -51.45 -11.60
C ALA A 943 -2.67 -51.75 -10.94
N ARG A 944 -2.27 -50.91 -9.97
CA ARG A 944 -0.98 -51.00 -9.28
C ARG A 944 -1.16 -50.90 -7.77
N ARG A 945 -0.45 -51.75 -7.03
CA ARG A 945 -0.45 -51.69 -5.56
C ARG A 945 0.34 -50.47 -5.07
N ILE A 946 -0.27 -49.71 -4.17
CA ILE A 946 0.27 -48.51 -3.53
C ILE A 946 0.30 -48.69 -2.02
N GLY A 947 1.12 -47.92 -1.31
CA GLY A 947 1.09 -47.85 0.16
C GLY A 947 2.00 -48.83 0.92
N SER A 948 2.21 -48.53 2.20
CA SER A 948 2.81 -49.41 3.21
C SER A 948 1.71 -50.19 3.97
N PRO A 949 2.05 -51.19 4.81
CA PRO A 949 1.04 -51.94 5.57
C PRO A 949 0.10 -51.03 6.39
N LEU A 950 -1.09 -51.52 6.69
CA LEU A 950 -2.11 -50.79 7.44
C LEU A 950 -1.91 -50.98 8.94
N ALA A 951 -2.32 -49.99 9.74
CA ALA A 951 -2.42 -50.18 11.19
C ALA A 951 -3.59 -51.11 11.54
N GLU A 952 -3.43 -52.01 12.52
CA GLU A 952 -4.38 -53.07 12.86
C GLU A 952 -5.78 -52.58 13.33
N ASN A 953 -5.91 -51.29 13.66
CA ASN A 953 -7.13 -50.70 14.26
C ASN A 953 -7.84 -49.65 13.38
N ILE A 954 -7.53 -49.55 12.08
CA ILE A 954 -8.10 -48.52 11.20
C ILE A 954 -9.09 -49.13 10.19
N GLU A 955 -10.33 -48.66 10.25
CA GLU A 955 -11.29 -48.84 9.15
C GLU A 955 -10.95 -47.87 8.02
N LEU A 956 -10.32 -48.38 6.95
CA LEU A 956 -10.09 -47.58 5.75
C LEU A 956 -11.42 -47.14 5.14
N GLY A 957 -11.58 -45.83 4.99
CA GLY A 957 -12.68 -45.22 4.25
C GLY A 957 -12.18 -44.17 3.27
N ALA A 958 -13.13 -43.55 2.55
CA ALA A 958 -12.82 -42.51 1.57
C ALA A 958 -12.08 -41.31 2.20
N GLN A 959 -12.29 -41.02 3.48
CA GLN A 959 -11.64 -39.94 4.22
C GLN A 959 -10.11 -40.07 4.32
N CYS A 960 -9.55 -41.26 4.08
CA CYS A 960 -8.11 -41.51 4.11
C CYS A 960 -7.40 -41.16 2.78
N PHE A 961 -8.16 -40.78 1.75
CA PHE A 961 -7.66 -40.50 0.42
C PHE A 961 -8.12 -39.13 -0.05
N ALA A 962 -7.24 -38.41 -0.74
CA ALA A 962 -7.62 -37.21 -1.48
C ALA A 962 -6.77 -37.06 -2.74
N THR A 963 -7.33 -36.46 -3.77
CA THR A 963 -6.62 -36.12 -5.00
C THR A 963 -6.19 -34.66 -4.97
N MET A 964 -4.96 -34.39 -5.41
CA MET A 964 -4.35 -33.07 -5.44
C MET A 964 -3.87 -32.78 -6.86
N GLN A 965 -4.34 -31.67 -7.43
CA GLN A 965 -3.90 -31.19 -8.72
C GLN A 965 -2.78 -30.16 -8.54
N THR A 966 -1.70 -30.32 -9.28
CA THR A 966 -0.69 -29.27 -9.47
C THR A 966 -0.64 -28.89 -10.96
N PRO A 967 -0.11 -27.71 -11.33
CA PRO A 967 -0.02 -27.30 -12.73
C PRO A 967 0.76 -28.27 -13.64
N THR A 968 1.62 -29.11 -13.05
CA THR A 968 2.51 -30.02 -13.79
C THR A 968 2.07 -31.48 -13.70
N GLU A 969 1.65 -31.94 -12.53
CA GLU A 969 1.29 -33.33 -12.27
C GLU A 969 0.12 -33.47 -11.30
N ASN A 970 -0.55 -34.61 -11.37
CA ASN A 970 -1.67 -34.96 -10.51
C ASN A 970 -1.24 -36.01 -9.49
N PHE A 971 -1.63 -35.85 -8.23
CA PHE A 971 -1.20 -36.70 -7.12
C PHE A 971 -2.39 -37.27 -6.35
N LEU A 972 -2.19 -38.47 -5.79
CA LEU A 972 -3.03 -39.08 -4.77
C LEU A 972 -2.32 -38.97 -3.42
N ILE A 973 -3.04 -38.49 -2.43
CA ILE A 973 -2.60 -38.46 -1.04
C ILE A 973 -3.28 -39.62 -0.31
N SER A 974 -2.49 -40.45 0.37
CA SER A 974 -2.95 -41.60 1.14
C SER A 974 -2.48 -41.46 2.59
N CYS A 975 -3.38 -41.67 3.54
CA CYS A 975 -3.07 -41.76 4.97
C CYS A 975 -3.58 -43.07 5.59
N GLY A 976 -3.46 -43.22 6.92
CA GLY A 976 -3.87 -44.43 7.65
C GLY A 976 -2.81 -45.53 7.75
N ASN A 977 -1.53 -45.21 7.53
CA ASN A 977 -0.44 -46.18 7.69
C ASN A 977 0.02 -46.32 9.14
N TRP A 978 0.69 -47.42 9.47
CA TRP A 978 1.26 -47.66 10.81
C TRP A 978 2.47 -46.76 11.12
N GLU A 979 3.02 -46.06 10.12
CA GLU A 979 4.22 -45.22 10.27
C GLU A 979 3.90 -43.79 10.73
N ASN A 980 2.62 -43.49 11.02
CA ASN A 980 2.15 -42.14 11.35
C ASN A 980 2.48 -41.10 10.27
N SER A 981 2.58 -41.55 9.02
CA SER A 981 2.90 -40.72 7.87
C SER A 981 1.74 -40.63 6.89
N PHE A 982 1.74 -39.59 6.07
CA PHE A 982 0.93 -39.55 4.87
C PHE A 982 1.85 -39.59 3.64
N GLN A 983 1.37 -40.23 2.58
CA GLN A 983 2.13 -40.52 1.38
C GLN A 983 1.55 -39.77 0.19
N VAL A 984 2.44 -39.24 -0.64
CA VAL A 984 2.12 -38.56 -1.90
C VAL A 984 2.52 -39.47 -3.05
N ILE A 985 1.56 -39.84 -3.89
CA ILE A 985 1.73 -40.80 -4.98
C ILE A 985 1.40 -40.11 -6.31
N SER A 986 2.25 -40.20 -7.32
CA SER A 986 1.95 -39.64 -8.65
C SER A 986 0.89 -40.48 -9.37
N LEU A 987 -0.11 -39.82 -9.94
CA LEU A 987 -1.17 -40.47 -10.72
C LEU A 987 -0.71 -40.85 -12.13
N ASN A 988 0.42 -40.31 -12.61
CA ASN A 988 0.96 -40.60 -13.94
C ASN A 988 1.69 -41.94 -13.99
N ASP A 989 2.48 -42.27 -12.97
CA ASP A 989 3.30 -43.48 -12.93
C ASP A 989 3.04 -44.39 -11.72
N GLY A 990 2.20 -43.97 -10.77
CA GLY A 990 1.86 -44.71 -9.56
C GLY A 990 3.01 -44.83 -8.56
N ARG A 991 4.07 -44.02 -8.66
CA ARG A 991 5.20 -44.04 -7.72
C ARG A 991 4.95 -43.15 -6.52
N MET A 992 5.42 -43.59 -5.35
CA MET A 992 5.46 -42.76 -4.15
C MET A 992 6.57 -41.71 -4.28
N VAL A 993 6.18 -40.44 -4.27
CA VAL A 993 7.08 -39.29 -4.42
C VAL A 993 7.60 -38.83 -3.05
N GLN A 994 6.72 -38.73 -2.06
CA GLN A 994 7.04 -38.22 -0.73
C GLN A 994 6.28 -39.00 0.36
N SER A 995 6.91 -39.14 1.53
CA SER A 995 6.30 -39.67 2.76
C SER A 995 6.70 -38.77 3.92
N ILE A 996 5.72 -38.19 4.61
CA ILE A 996 5.93 -37.17 5.64
C ILE A 996 5.44 -37.68 6.99
N ARG A 997 6.33 -37.73 7.99
CA ARG A 997 6.08 -38.25 9.34
C ARG A 997 6.29 -37.15 10.39
N GLN A 998 5.24 -36.38 10.65
CA GLN A 998 5.26 -35.29 11.63
C GLN A 998 4.19 -35.43 12.72
N HIS A 999 3.07 -36.09 12.40
CA HIS A 999 2.07 -36.44 13.41
C HIS A 999 2.64 -37.42 14.44
N LYS A 1000 2.15 -37.32 15.68
CA LYS A 1000 2.59 -38.19 16.77
C LYS A 1000 1.91 -39.56 16.70
N ASP A 1001 0.73 -39.62 16.11
CA ASP A 1001 -0.08 -40.81 15.95
C ASP A 1001 -0.63 -40.92 14.52
N VAL A 1002 -1.37 -41.98 14.21
CA VAL A 1002 -1.82 -42.28 12.85
C VAL A 1002 -2.70 -41.15 12.30
N VAL A 1003 -2.43 -40.78 11.04
CA VAL A 1003 -3.22 -39.82 10.28
C VAL A 1003 -4.50 -40.48 9.81
N SER A 1004 -5.64 -40.03 10.34
CA SER A 1004 -6.96 -40.63 10.16
C SER A 1004 -7.71 -40.09 8.93
N CYS A 1005 -7.52 -38.82 8.59
CA CYS A 1005 -8.22 -38.18 7.49
C CYS A 1005 -7.38 -37.06 6.85
N VAL A 1006 -7.69 -36.78 5.58
CA VAL A 1006 -7.01 -35.79 4.75
C VAL A 1006 -8.03 -34.96 3.96
N ALA A 1007 -7.75 -33.68 3.77
CA ALA A 1007 -8.53 -32.80 2.91
C ALA A 1007 -7.61 -31.85 2.12
N VAL A 1008 -7.92 -31.66 0.84
CA VAL A 1008 -7.17 -30.78 -0.07
C VAL A 1008 -8.07 -29.63 -0.52
N THR A 1009 -7.51 -28.44 -0.68
CA THR A 1009 -8.25 -27.29 -1.19
C THR A 1009 -8.58 -27.44 -2.68
N ALA A 1010 -9.67 -26.82 -3.14
CA ALA A 1010 -10.11 -26.91 -4.54
C ALA A 1010 -9.07 -26.43 -5.56
N ASP A 1011 -8.14 -25.54 -5.17
CA ASP A 1011 -7.05 -25.03 -5.99
C ASP A 1011 -5.73 -25.84 -5.85
N GLY A 1012 -5.74 -26.91 -5.04
CA GLY A 1012 -4.59 -27.77 -4.76
C GLY A 1012 -3.42 -27.09 -4.04
N SER A 1013 -3.63 -25.89 -3.46
CA SER A 1013 -2.54 -25.12 -2.85
C SER A 1013 -2.23 -25.51 -1.40
N ILE A 1014 -3.23 -26.00 -0.67
CA ILE A 1014 -3.12 -26.33 0.75
C ILE A 1014 -3.70 -27.72 1.01
N LEU A 1015 -3.01 -28.46 1.87
CA LEU A 1015 -3.41 -29.76 2.39
C LEU A 1015 -3.63 -29.63 3.90
N ALA A 1016 -4.68 -30.26 4.43
CA ALA A 1016 -4.83 -30.48 5.87
C ALA A 1016 -4.90 -31.97 6.20
N THR A 1017 -4.27 -32.36 7.30
CA THR A 1017 -4.23 -33.73 7.82
C THR A 1017 -4.74 -33.75 9.26
N GLY A 1018 -5.57 -34.74 9.58
CA GLY A 1018 -6.10 -34.97 10.93
C GLY A 1018 -5.60 -36.29 11.47
N SER A 1019 -5.31 -36.35 12.76
CA SER A 1019 -4.68 -37.52 13.39
C SER A 1019 -5.40 -37.95 14.68
N TYR A 1020 -5.07 -39.16 15.11
CA TYR A 1020 -5.43 -39.68 16.43
C TYR A 1020 -4.72 -38.93 17.57
N ASP A 1021 -3.68 -38.14 17.27
CA ASP A 1021 -3.02 -37.25 18.23
C ASP A 1021 -3.84 -36.01 18.61
N THR A 1022 -5.11 -35.92 18.17
CA THR A 1022 -6.07 -34.82 18.38
C THR A 1022 -5.71 -33.50 17.70
N THR A 1023 -4.68 -33.48 16.83
CA THR A 1023 -4.24 -32.28 16.13
C THR A 1023 -4.54 -32.31 14.63
N VAL A 1024 -4.82 -31.13 14.08
CA VAL A 1024 -4.89 -30.92 12.63
C VAL A 1024 -3.64 -30.16 12.20
N MET A 1025 -2.92 -30.68 11.20
CA MET A 1025 -1.77 -29.98 10.62
C MET A 1025 -2.12 -29.46 9.23
N VAL A 1026 -1.66 -28.25 8.92
CA VAL A 1026 -1.88 -27.58 7.63
C VAL A 1026 -0.56 -27.40 6.90
N TRP A 1027 -0.55 -27.79 5.63
CA TRP A 1027 0.63 -27.92 4.78
C TRP A 1027 0.49 -27.05 3.53
N GLU A 1028 1.57 -26.35 3.16
CA GLU A 1028 1.64 -25.67 1.88
C GLU A 1028 2.18 -26.62 0.80
N VAL A 1029 1.49 -26.66 -0.34
CA VAL A 1029 1.90 -27.43 -1.51
C VAL A 1029 2.87 -26.58 -2.32
N LEU A 1030 4.12 -27.04 -2.43
CA LEU A 1030 5.18 -26.35 -3.15
C LEU A 1030 4.96 -26.54 -4.65
N ARG A 1031 4.61 -25.46 -5.36
CA ARG A 1031 4.59 -25.45 -6.82
C ARG A 1031 6.04 -25.45 -7.32
N VAL A 1032 6.63 -26.63 -7.48
CA VAL A 1032 7.97 -26.79 -8.04
C VAL A 1032 7.97 -26.21 -9.46
N ARG A 1033 8.60 -25.03 -9.64
CA ARG A 1033 8.99 -24.55 -10.97
C ARG A 1033 10.07 -25.50 -11.48
N GLY A 1034 9.85 -26.08 -12.66
CA GLY A 1034 10.68 -27.13 -13.24
C GLY A 1034 12.19 -26.86 -13.11
N ALA A 1035 12.92 -27.92 -12.76
CA ALA A 1035 14.35 -27.94 -12.51
C ALA A 1035 15.13 -27.09 -13.53
N GLU A 1036 15.93 -26.15 -13.01
CA GLU A 1036 17.04 -25.58 -13.78
C GLU A 1036 17.90 -26.74 -14.28
N LYS A 1037 17.85 -27.05 -15.59
CA LYS A 1037 18.91 -27.83 -16.23
C LYS A 1037 20.17 -26.96 -16.25
N ARG A 1038 20.85 -26.84 -15.11
CA ARG A 1038 22.21 -26.29 -15.08
C ARG A 1038 23.17 -27.31 -15.69
N VAL A 1039 24.01 -26.75 -16.54
CA VAL A 1039 25.12 -27.38 -17.24
C VAL A 1039 26.00 -28.15 -16.25
N ARG A 1040 26.38 -29.37 -16.65
CA ARG A 1040 27.29 -30.27 -15.93
C ARG A 1040 28.52 -29.51 -15.45
N SER A 1041 28.66 -29.40 -14.13
CA SER A 1041 29.95 -29.20 -13.46
C SER A 1041 30.05 -30.27 -12.38
N THR A 1042 31.13 -31.04 -12.45
CA THR A 1042 31.46 -32.18 -11.59
C THR A 1042 31.72 -31.71 -10.16
N GLN A 1043 30.78 -31.97 -9.25
CA GLN A 1043 31.05 -32.27 -7.84
C GLN A 1043 29.82 -32.90 -7.20
N THR A 1044 30.08 -33.81 -6.29
CA THR A 1044 29.20 -34.79 -5.67
C THR A 1044 28.11 -34.14 -4.82
N GLU A 1045 27.01 -33.69 -5.41
CA GLU A 1045 25.82 -33.27 -4.66
C GLU A 1045 24.82 -34.42 -4.52
N LEU A 1046 24.41 -34.70 -3.28
CA LEU A 1046 23.29 -35.57 -2.94
C LEU A 1046 22.05 -35.16 -3.75
N PRO A 1047 21.25 -36.10 -4.28
CA PRO A 1047 20.03 -35.76 -5.00
C PRO A 1047 19.08 -35.06 -4.03
N ARG A 1048 18.88 -33.75 -4.18
CA ARG A 1048 17.80 -33.04 -3.49
C ARG A 1048 16.50 -33.69 -3.95
N LYS A 1049 15.87 -34.47 -3.06
CA LYS A 1049 14.52 -35.04 -3.30
C LYS A 1049 13.59 -33.90 -3.73
N GLU A 1050 12.84 -34.12 -4.81
CA GLU A 1050 11.80 -33.22 -5.26
C GLU A 1050 10.66 -33.27 -4.24
N HIS A 1051 10.64 -32.34 -3.28
CA HIS A 1051 9.58 -32.24 -2.28
C HIS A 1051 8.40 -31.47 -2.89
N VAL A 1052 7.25 -32.13 -3.01
CA VAL A 1052 6.00 -31.55 -3.51
C VAL A 1052 5.28 -30.80 -2.38
N ILE A 1053 5.43 -31.27 -1.14
CA ILE A 1053 4.83 -30.69 0.05
C ILE A 1053 5.95 -30.27 1.00
N ALA A 1054 5.78 -29.12 1.68
CA ALA A 1054 6.73 -28.66 2.69
C ALA A 1054 6.94 -29.72 3.79
N GLU A 1055 8.19 -29.92 4.23
CA GLU A 1055 8.52 -30.91 5.27
C GLU A 1055 7.95 -30.55 6.66
N THR A 1056 7.66 -29.26 6.89
CA THR A 1056 7.11 -28.74 8.13
C THR A 1056 5.73 -28.13 7.88
N PRO A 1057 4.74 -28.38 8.76
CA PRO A 1057 3.44 -27.75 8.66
C PRO A 1057 3.57 -26.29 9.07
N PHE A 1058 2.87 -25.38 8.38
CA PHE A 1058 2.91 -23.96 8.77
C PHE A 1058 1.90 -23.65 9.90
N HIS A 1059 0.90 -24.51 10.12
CA HIS A 1059 0.02 -24.47 11.29
C HIS A 1059 -0.22 -25.84 11.90
N ILE A 1060 -0.26 -25.86 13.24
CA ILE A 1060 -0.72 -26.98 14.06
C ILE A 1060 -1.93 -26.47 14.84
N LEU A 1061 -3.10 -27.01 14.54
CA LEU A 1061 -4.37 -26.60 15.11
C LEU A 1061 -4.78 -27.59 16.20
N CYS A 1062 -5.06 -27.04 17.37
CA CYS A 1062 -5.46 -27.81 18.55
C CYS A 1062 -6.88 -27.40 18.98
N GLY A 1063 -7.56 -28.31 19.68
CA GLY A 1063 -8.85 -28.02 20.31
C GLY A 1063 -9.79 -29.21 20.49
N HIS A 1064 -9.48 -30.39 19.97
CA HIS A 1064 -10.29 -31.60 20.18
C HIS A 1064 -9.84 -32.39 21.41
N ASP A 1065 -10.79 -33.12 22.01
CA ASP A 1065 -10.53 -33.97 23.18
C ASP A 1065 -10.37 -35.46 22.79
N ASP A 1066 -10.69 -35.81 21.55
CA ASP A 1066 -10.61 -37.18 21.00
C ASP A 1066 -10.20 -37.13 19.51
N ILE A 1067 -9.97 -38.29 18.91
CA ILE A 1067 -9.45 -38.48 17.56
C ILE A 1067 -10.25 -37.69 16.50
N ILE A 1068 -9.53 -37.13 15.52
CA ILE A 1068 -10.15 -36.45 14.39
C ILE A 1068 -10.66 -37.51 13.40
N THR A 1069 -11.91 -37.38 12.96
CA THR A 1069 -12.57 -38.37 12.09
C THR A 1069 -12.80 -37.85 10.67
N CYS A 1070 -13.04 -36.55 10.51
CA CYS A 1070 -13.31 -35.93 9.22
C CYS A 1070 -12.82 -34.48 9.18
N LEU A 1071 -12.45 -34.01 7.98
CA LEU A 1071 -11.90 -32.68 7.75
C LEU A 1071 -12.51 -32.03 6.51
N TYR A 1072 -12.58 -30.70 6.54
CA TYR A 1072 -12.88 -29.87 5.39
C TYR A 1072 -12.01 -28.61 5.40
N VAL A 1073 -11.53 -28.20 4.23
CA VAL A 1073 -10.68 -27.02 4.07
C VAL A 1073 -11.18 -26.16 2.92
N SER A 1074 -11.27 -24.85 3.14
CA SER A 1074 -11.64 -23.89 2.09
C SER A 1074 -10.78 -22.62 2.15
N VAL A 1075 -10.11 -22.31 1.03
CA VAL A 1075 -9.37 -21.05 0.84
C VAL A 1075 -10.34 -19.87 0.69
N GLU A 1076 -11.49 -20.11 0.05
CA GLU A 1076 -12.52 -19.08 -0.21
C GLU A 1076 -13.11 -18.54 1.09
N LEU A 1077 -13.38 -19.43 2.06
CA LEU A 1077 -13.97 -19.07 3.36
C LEU A 1077 -12.90 -18.83 4.44
N ASP A 1078 -11.62 -19.00 4.10
CA ASP A 1078 -10.48 -18.97 5.02
C ASP A 1078 -10.76 -19.83 6.27
N ILE A 1079 -11.05 -21.12 6.05
CA ILE A 1079 -11.48 -22.01 7.13
C ILE A 1079 -10.95 -23.44 7.01
N VAL A 1080 -10.65 -24.00 8.17
CA VAL A 1080 -10.46 -25.44 8.40
C VAL A 1080 -11.54 -25.87 9.38
N ILE A 1081 -12.28 -26.92 9.03
CA ILE A 1081 -13.32 -27.50 9.86
C ILE A 1081 -12.93 -28.94 10.16
N SER A 1082 -12.85 -29.27 11.44
CA SER A 1082 -12.51 -30.62 11.93
C SER A 1082 -13.65 -31.20 12.73
N GLY A 1083 -14.02 -32.44 12.42
CA GLY A 1083 -14.94 -33.25 13.22
C GLY A 1083 -14.18 -34.31 14.00
N SER A 1084 -14.62 -34.57 15.22
CA SER A 1084 -13.98 -35.55 16.11
C SER A 1084 -14.99 -36.54 16.70
N LYS A 1085 -14.44 -37.64 17.20
CA LYS A 1085 -15.15 -38.64 17.98
C LYS A 1085 -15.68 -38.09 19.31
N ASP A 1086 -15.16 -36.95 19.79
CA ASP A 1086 -15.68 -36.21 20.94
C ASP A 1086 -17.10 -35.62 20.73
N GLY A 1087 -17.64 -35.76 19.52
CA GLY A 1087 -18.97 -35.29 19.13
C GLY A 1087 -19.03 -33.79 18.82
N THR A 1088 -17.87 -33.19 18.55
CA THR A 1088 -17.73 -31.76 18.32
C THR A 1088 -17.07 -31.47 16.98
N CYS A 1089 -17.41 -30.32 16.43
CA CYS A 1089 -16.90 -29.81 15.17
C CYS A 1089 -16.25 -28.44 15.41
N VAL A 1090 -14.93 -28.34 15.22
CA VAL A 1090 -14.15 -27.13 15.54
C VAL A 1090 -13.76 -26.39 14.25
N PHE A 1091 -13.78 -25.07 14.32
CA PHE A 1091 -13.56 -24.16 13.20
C PHE A 1091 -12.32 -23.33 13.49
N HIS A 1092 -11.33 -23.38 12.60
CA HIS A 1092 -10.14 -22.53 12.65
C HIS A 1092 -9.97 -21.73 11.37
N THR A 1093 -9.33 -20.56 11.43
CA THR A 1093 -8.94 -19.80 10.23
C THR A 1093 -7.80 -20.53 9.52
N LEU A 1094 -7.86 -20.63 8.20
CA LEU A 1094 -6.84 -21.35 7.41
C LEU A 1094 -5.48 -20.65 7.43
N ARG A 1095 -5.47 -19.31 7.38
CA ARG A 1095 -4.23 -18.51 7.22
C ARG A 1095 -3.54 -18.08 8.50
N GLU A 1096 -4.31 -17.92 9.57
CA GLU A 1096 -3.82 -17.42 10.85
C GLU A 1096 -3.84 -18.50 11.94
N GLY A 1097 -4.41 -19.68 11.66
CA GLY A 1097 -4.57 -20.78 12.62
C GLY A 1097 -5.44 -20.48 13.85
N ARG A 1098 -6.25 -19.41 13.82
CA ARG A 1098 -7.06 -18.95 14.95
C ARG A 1098 -8.31 -19.81 15.14
N TYR A 1099 -8.63 -20.14 16.38
CA TYR A 1099 -9.94 -20.68 16.73
C TYR A 1099 -11.05 -19.65 16.45
N ILE A 1100 -12.14 -20.10 15.81
CA ILE A 1100 -13.32 -19.28 15.51
C ILE A 1100 -14.49 -19.66 16.41
N ARG A 1101 -14.84 -20.95 16.44
CA ARG A 1101 -15.98 -21.52 17.16
C ARG A 1101 -15.92 -23.05 17.19
N SER A 1102 -16.77 -23.65 18.03
CA SER A 1102 -17.04 -25.09 18.04
C SER A 1102 -18.54 -25.35 18.07
N LEU A 1103 -18.99 -26.32 17.28
CA LEU A 1103 -20.34 -26.85 17.28
C LEU A 1103 -20.35 -28.22 17.97
N ARG A 1104 -21.47 -28.60 18.57
CA ARG A 1104 -21.65 -29.91 19.21
C ARG A 1104 -22.83 -30.61 18.60
N HIS A 1105 -22.69 -31.92 18.42
CA HIS A 1105 -23.82 -32.78 18.07
C HIS A 1105 -24.95 -32.60 19.10
N PRO A 1106 -26.23 -32.48 18.71
CA PRO A 1106 -27.33 -32.27 19.66
C PRO A 1106 -27.40 -33.30 20.79
N SER A 1107 -27.14 -34.57 20.47
CA SER A 1107 -27.04 -35.69 21.41
C SER A 1107 -25.60 -36.02 21.86
N GLY A 1108 -24.59 -35.28 21.38
CA GLY A 1108 -23.18 -35.49 21.74
C GLY A 1108 -22.51 -36.74 21.15
N HIS A 1109 -23.10 -37.37 20.13
CA HIS A 1109 -22.51 -38.53 19.46
C HIS A 1109 -21.30 -38.18 18.59
N ALA A 1110 -20.41 -39.15 18.43
CA ALA A 1110 -19.21 -39.07 17.60
C ALA A 1110 -19.55 -38.69 16.14
N LEU A 1111 -18.85 -37.68 15.63
CA LEU A 1111 -19.00 -37.28 14.23
C LEU A 1111 -18.23 -38.25 13.33
N SER A 1112 -18.87 -38.71 12.26
CA SER A 1112 -18.28 -39.67 11.33
C SER A 1112 -17.96 -39.06 9.96
N LYS A 1113 -18.79 -38.14 9.48
CA LYS A 1113 -18.63 -37.50 8.16
C LYS A 1113 -18.99 -36.01 8.25
N LEU A 1114 -18.33 -35.22 7.41
CA LEU A 1114 -18.48 -33.77 7.33
C LEU A 1114 -18.45 -33.36 5.86
N VAL A 1115 -19.44 -32.58 5.44
CA VAL A 1115 -19.50 -31.98 4.10
C VAL A 1115 -19.82 -30.51 4.25
N ALA A 1116 -19.10 -29.66 3.53
CA ALA A 1116 -19.38 -28.23 3.54
C ALA A 1116 -19.39 -27.65 2.11
N SER A 1117 -20.32 -26.72 1.89
CA SER A 1117 -20.49 -25.99 0.64
C SER A 1117 -19.59 -24.75 0.60
N ARG A 1118 -19.22 -24.33 -0.61
CA ARG A 1118 -18.55 -23.04 -0.89
C ARG A 1118 -19.35 -21.84 -0.40
N HIS A 1119 -20.65 -22.02 -0.14
CA HIS A 1119 -21.54 -20.99 0.41
C HIS A 1119 -21.65 -21.01 1.95
N GLY A 1120 -20.84 -21.82 2.63
CA GLY A 1120 -20.83 -21.86 4.10
C GLY A 1120 -22.02 -22.61 4.71
N ARG A 1121 -22.59 -23.59 4.00
CA ARG A 1121 -23.52 -24.58 4.58
C ARG A 1121 -22.77 -25.85 4.94
N ILE A 1122 -23.01 -26.39 6.13
CA ILE A 1122 -22.21 -27.47 6.70
C ILE A 1122 -23.14 -28.57 7.19
N VAL A 1123 -22.86 -29.80 6.80
CA VAL A 1123 -23.58 -30.99 7.25
C VAL A 1123 -22.61 -31.92 7.93
N PHE A 1124 -22.93 -32.33 9.15
CA PHE A 1124 -22.25 -33.45 9.79
C PHE A 1124 -23.22 -34.61 10.00
N TYR A 1125 -22.64 -35.81 10.06
CA TYR A 1125 -23.36 -37.07 10.18
C TYR A 1125 -22.76 -37.93 11.29
N ALA A 1126 -23.61 -38.51 12.12
CA ALA A 1126 -23.24 -39.43 13.20
C ALA A 1126 -23.72 -40.85 12.89
N ASP A 1127 -22.79 -41.82 12.91
CA ASP A 1127 -23.11 -43.23 12.68
C ASP A 1127 -23.89 -43.87 13.83
N ALA A 1128 -23.78 -43.31 15.05
CA ALA A 1128 -24.40 -43.86 16.25
C ALA A 1128 -25.93 -43.70 16.26
N ASP A 1129 -26.46 -42.59 15.75
CA ASP A 1129 -27.90 -42.30 15.71
C ASP A 1129 -28.45 -42.10 14.29
N LEU A 1130 -27.64 -42.31 13.25
CA LEU A 1130 -28.03 -42.22 11.85
C LEU A 1130 -28.63 -40.85 11.47
N SER A 1131 -28.16 -39.78 12.11
CA SER A 1131 -28.69 -38.43 11.95
C SER A 1131 -27.76 -37.52 11.13
N LEU A 1132 -28.38 -36.70 10.29
CA LEU A 1132 -27.76 -35.61 9.53
C LEU A 1132 -28.20 -34.28 10.13
N HIS A 1133 -27.25 -33.40 10.43
CA HIS A 1133 -27.56 -32.06 10.93
C HIS A 1133 -26.92 -30.99 10.06
N LEU A 1134 -27.72 -30.02 9.64
CA LEU A 1134 -27.33 -28.90 8.79
C LEU A 1134 -27.15 -27.64 9.64
N TYR A 1135 -25.99 -27.00 9.49
CA TYR A 1135 -25.62 -25.75 10.14
C TYR A 1135 -25.14 -24.72 9.12
N THR A 1136 -25.28 -23.44 9.48
CA THR A 1136 -24.57 -22.36 8.81
C THR A 1136 -23.11 -22.28 9.27
N ILE A 1137 -22.25 -21.64 8.48
CA ILE A 1137 -20.87 -21.30 8.88
C ILE A 1137 -20.81 -20.45 10.14
N ASN A 1138 -21.91 -19.73 10.43
CA ASN A 1138 -22.09 -18.94 11.63
C ASN A 1138 -22.73 -19.72 12.79
N GLY A 1139 -22.77 -21.05 12.70
CA GLY A 1139 -23.13 -21.94 13.80
C GLY A 1139 -24.62 -22.00 14.13
N LYS A 1140 -25.49 -21.45 13.29
CA LYS A 1140 -26.94 -21.60 13.44
C LYS A 1140 -27.37 -22.96 12.89
N HIS A 1141 -28.10 -23.73 13.70
CA HIS A 1141 -28.73 -24.98 13.27
C HIS A 1141 -29.94 -24.66 12.38
N LEU A 1142 -30.01 -25.34 11.22
CA LEU A 1142 -31.07 -25.11 10.23
C LEU A 1142 -32.05 -26.29 10.16
N ALA A 1143 -31.54 -27.51 10.09
CA ALA A 1143 -32.37 -28.70 9.90
C ALA A 1143 -31.68 -29.95 10.46
N SER A 1144 -32.50 -30.95 10.79
CA SER A 1144 -32.07 -32.30 11.16
C SER A 1144 -32.88 -33.30 10.35
N SER A 1145 -32.23 -34.36 9.86
CA SER A 1145 -32.92 -35.45 9.18
C SER A 1145 -32.28 -36.79 9.50
N GLU A 1146 -33.09 -37.82 9.61
CA GLU A 1146 -32.62 -39.20 9.69
C GLU A 1146 -32.25 -39.72 8.30
N SER A 1147 -31.20 -40.55 8.23
CA SER A 1147 -30.76 -41.18 6.98
C SER A 1147 -31.54 -42.46 6.62
N ASN A 1148 -32.24 -43.08 7.59
CA ASN A 1148 -32.92 -44.37 7.47
C ASN A 1148 -32.00 -45.55 7.07
N GLY A 1149 -30.70 -45.42 7.36
CA GLY A 1149 -29.67 -46.43 7.11
C GLY A 1149 -28.27 -45.85 7.22
N ARG A 1150 -27.26 -46.71 7.49
CA ARG A 1150 -25.88 -46.24 7.62
C ARG A 1150 -25.37 -45.68 6.30
N LEU A 1151 -24.82 -44.46 6.36
CA LEU A 1151 -24.21 -43.79 5.21
C LEU A 1151 -22.71 -44.07 5.18
N ASN A 1152 -22.23 -44.58 4.05
CA ASN A 1152 -20.80 -44.82 3.82
C ASN A 1152 -20.15 -43.64 3.10
N CYS A 1153 -20.91 -42.89 2.29
CA CYS A 1153 -20.43 -41.72 1.59
C CYS A 1153 -21.49 -40.62 1.53
N VAL A 1154 -21.02 -39.38 1.63
CA VAL A 1154 -21.82 -38.17 1.54
C VAL A 1154 -21.00 -37.17 0.72
N GLU A 1155 -21.49 -36.80 -0.45
CA GLU A 1155 -20.83 -35.89 -1.38
C GLU A 1155 -21.72 -34.71 -1.73
N LEU A 1156 -21.10 -33.60 -2.10
CA LEU A 1156 -21.80 -32.39 -2.51
C LEU A 1156 -21.87 -32.28 -4.04
N SER A 1157 -22.98 -31.78 -4.57
CA SER A 1157 -23.03 -31.39 -5.98
C SER A 1157 -22.11 -30.20 -6.27
N GLU A 1158 -21.66 -30.06 -7.51
CA GLU A 1158 -20.79 -28.92 -7.90
C GLU A 1158 -21.49 -27.56 -7.71
N CYS A 1159 -22.80 -27.50 -7.95
CA CYS A 1159 -23.61 -26.30 -7.67
C CYS A 1159 -23.80 -26.01 -6.18
N GLY A 1160 -23.43 -26.94 -5.28
CA GLY A 1160 -23.48 -26.76 -3.82
C GLY A 1160 -24.88 -26.78 -3.21
N GLU A 1161 -25.92 -27.06 -4.01
CA GLU A 1161 -27.33 -27.01 -3.61
C GLU A 1161 -27.91 -28.40 -3.27
N PHE A 1162 -27.24 -29.48 -3.67
CA PHE A 1162 -27.68 -30.85 -3.44
C PHE A 1162 -26.62 -31.66 -2.69
N LEU A 1163 -27.09 -32.47 -1.75
CA LEU A 1163 -26.31 -33.44 -0.99
C LEU A 1163 -26.63 -34.83 -1.51
N VAL A 1164 -25.63 -35.60 -1.90
CA VAL A 1164 -25.79 -36.95 -2.44
C VAL A 1164 -25.26 -37.94 -1.41
N CYS A 1165 -26.14 -38.81 -0.91
CA CYS A 1165 -25.82 -39.76 0.14
C CYS A 1165 -25.98 -41.19 -0.39
N ALA A 1166 -25.06 -42.08 -0.02
CA ALA A 1166 -25.21 -43.52 -0.27
C ALA A 1166 -24.60 -44.36 0.87
N GLY A 1167 -25.01 -45.61 0.97
CA GLY A 1167 -24.58 -46.49 2.05
C GLY A 1167 -25.08 -47.93 1.91
N ASP A 1168 -25.43 -48.53 3.05
CA ASP A 1168 -25.68 -49.97 3.15
C ASP A 1168 -26.92 -50.45 2.40
N GLN A 1169 -27.90 -49.56 2.20
CA GLN A 1169 -29.13 -49.88 1.45
C GLN A 1169 -28.91 -49.98 -0.08
N GLY A 1170 -27.72 -49.62 -0.58
CA GLY A 1170 -27.41 -49.66 -2.01
C GLY A 1170 -28.25 -48.71 -2.88
N GLN A 1171 -28.87 -47.69 -2.27
CA GLN A 1171 -29.60 -46.63 -2.93
C GLN A 1171 -28.79 -45.33 -2.87
N ILE A 1172 -28.90 -44.51 -3.92
CA ILE A 1172 -28.37 -43.15 -3.92
C ILE A 1172 -29.51 -42.19 -3.63
N VAL A 1173 -29.39 -41.41 -2.57
CA VAL A 1173 -30.41 -40.47 -2.12
C VAL A 1173 -29.88 -39.04 -2.29
N VAL A 1174 -30.58 -38.25 -3.10
CA VAL A 1174 -30.29 -36.82 -3.29
C VAL A 1174 -31.20 -36.02 -2.36
N ARG A 1175 -30.57 -35.17 -1.55
CA ARG A 1175 -31.21 -34.29 -0.57
C ARG A 1175 -30.93 -32.83 -0.90
N SER A 1176 -31.83 -31.94 -0.50
CA SER A 1176 -31.60 -30.49 -0.61
C SER A 1176 -30.62 -30.01 0.46
N MET A 1177 -29.61 -29.22 0.09
CA MET A 1177 -28.72 -28.56 1.07
C MET A 1177 -29.39 -27.37 1.79
N LYS A 1178 -30.66 -27.09 1.53
CA LYS A 1178 -31.43 -26.05 2.23
C LYS A 1178 -32.18 -26.60 3.44
N THR A 1179 -32.80 -27.76 3.27
CA THR A 1179 -33.73 -28.34 4.26
C THR A 1179 -33.37 -29.76 4.69
N LEU A 1180 -32.42 -30.42 4.01
CA LEU A 1180 -32.13 -31.86 4.09
C LEU A 1180 -33.24 -32.79 3.61
N ASP A 1181 -34.32 -32.25 3.04
CA ASP A 1181 -35.41 -33.03 2.47
C ASP A 1181 -34.93 -33.86 1.27
N VAL A 1182 -35.51 -35.05 1.12
CA VAL A 1182 -35.19 -35.94 0.00
C VAL A 1182 -35.83 -35.39 -1.28
N VAL A 1183 -34.99 -35.03 -2.24
CA VAL A 1183 -35.41 -34.58 -3.58
C VAL A 1183 -35.68 -35.80 -4.48
N LYS A 1184 -34.75 -36.77 -4.49
CA LYS A 1184 -34.85 -37.96 -5.34
C LYS A 1184 -34.14 -39.16 -4.72
N LYS A 1185 -34.65 -40.36 -5.01
CA LYS A 1185 -33.99 -41.63 -4.71
C LYS A 1185 -33.75 -42.39 -6.02
N TYR A 1186 -32.51 -42.82 -6.23
CA TYR A 1186 -32.13 -43.71 -7.33
C TYR A 1186 -31.89 -45.10 -6.77
N ASN A 1187 -32.68 -46.07 -7.23
CA ASN A 1187 -32.52 -47.46 -6.83
C ASN A 1187 -31.30 -48.05 -7.57
N GLY A 1188 -30.30 -48.49 -6.82
CA GLY A 1188 -29.16 -49.22 -7.37
C GLY A 1188 -29.42 -50.71 -7.49
N VAL A 1189 -28.34 -51.48 -7.71
CA VAL A 1189 -28.36 -52.96 -7.85
C VAL A 1189 -28.55 -53.66 -6.49
N GLY A 1190 -28.99 -52.96 -5.44
CA GLY A 1190 -29.16 -53.50 -4.08
C GLY A 1190 -27.85 -53.88 -3.38
N LYS A 1191 -26.70 -53.43 -3.90
CA LYS A 1191 -25.37 -53.70 -3.35
C LYS A 1191 -24.91 -52.55 -2.46
N VAL A 1192 -24.22 -52.86 -1.36
CA VAL A 1192 -23.64 -51.84 -0.47
C VAL A 1192 -22.72 -50.92 -1.26
N ILE A 1193 -23.04 -49.62 -1.24
CA ILE A 1193 -22.21 -48.57 -1.85
C ILE A 1193 -21.22 -48.10 -0.78
N THR A 1194 -19.94 -48.12 -1.12
CA THR A 1194 -18.83 -47.81 -0.20
C THR A 1194 -18.26 -46.41 -0.44
N CYS A 1195 -18.26 -45.94 -1.68
CA CYS A 1195 -17.80 -44.60 -2.04
C CYS A 1195 -18.62 -44.02 -3.21
N LEU A 1196 -18.62 -42.70 -3.34
CA LEU A 1196 -19.39 -41.96 -4.35
C LEU A 1196 -18.55 -40.77 -4.83
N ALA A 1197 -18.70 -40.38 -6.09
CA ALA A 1197 -18.20 -39.12 -6.63
C ALA A 1197 -19.28 -38.48 -7.51
N VAL A 1198 -19.43 -37.16 -7.41
CA VAL A 1198 -20.28 -36.36 -8.30
C VAL A 1198 -19.40 -35.74 -9.38
N THR A 1199 -19.80 -35.88 -10.64
CA THR A 1199 -19.04 -35.34 -11.78
C THR A 1199 -19.34 -33.86 -11.99
N HIS A 1200 -18.49 -33.15 -12.75
CA HIS A 1200 -18.73 -31.75 -13.13
C HIS A 1200 -20.04 -31.54 -13.92
N GLU A 1201 -20.53 -32.60 -14.54
CA GLU A 1201 -21.78 -32.61 -15.32
C GLU A 1201 -22.96 -33.06 -14.47
N GLU A 1202 -22.81 -33.06 -13.14
CA GLU A 1202 -23.82 -33.48 -12.16
C GLU A 1202 -24.30 -34.94 -12.35
N CYS A 1203 -23.43 -35.82 -12.85
CA CYS A 1203 -23.65 -37.27 -12.92
C CYS A 1203 -23.01 -37.97 -11.70
N PHE A 1204 -23.29 -39.27 -11.48
CA PHE A 1204 -22.76 -40.01 -10.32
C PHE A 1204 -21.90 -41.20 -10.71
N LEU A 1205 -20.78 -41.36 -10.01
CA LEU A 1205 -19.98 -42.58 -9.98
C LEU A 1205 -20.07 -43.20 -8.59
N ALA A 1206 -20.49 -44.46 -8.48
CA ALA A 1206 -20.62 -45.16 -7.20
C ALA A 1206 -19.81 -46.45 -7.17
N GLY A 1207 -19.00 -46.62 -6.14
CA GLY A 1207 -18.21 -47.82 -5.88
C GLY A 1207 -18.94 -48.76 -4.94
N THR A 1208 -18.89 -50.06 -5.23
CA THR A 1208 -19.56 -51.09 -4.43
C THR A 1208 -18.57 -51.92 -3.63
N LYS A 1209 -19.06 -52.55 -2.54
CA LYS A 1209 -18.29 -53.50 -1.72
C LYS A 1209 -17.76 -54.71 -2.51
N GLU A 1210 -18.39 -55.04 -3.64
CA GLU A 1210 -17.99 -56.15 -4.50
C GLU A 1210 -16.93 -55.77 -5.55
N GLY A 1211 -16.53 -54.50 -5.64
CA GLY A 1211 -15.54 -54.04 -6.63
C GLY A 1211 -16.11 -53.54 -7.95
N ASN A 1212 -17.44 -53.37 -8.05
CA ASN A 1212 -18.06 -52.78 -9.24
C ASN A 1212 -18.17 -51.26 -9.12
N LEU A 1213 -17.95 -50.56 -10.24
CA LEU A 1213 -18.18 -49.14 -10.45
C LEU A 1213 -19.50 -48.95 -11.22
N LEU A 1214 -20.45 -48.24 -10.62
CA LEU A 1214 -21.75 -47.91 -11.21
C LEU A 1214 -21.72 -46.48 -11.75
N VAL A 1215 -22.20 -46.27 -12.98
CA VAL A 1215 -22.27 -44.96 -13.63
C VAL A 1215 -23.73 -44.56 -13.82
N TYR A 1216 -24.11 -43.42 -13.24
CA TYR A 1216 -25.43 -42.83 -13.41
C TYR A 1216 -25.30 -41.56 -14.26
N SER A 1217 -25.93 -41.54 -15.43
CA SER A 1217 -25.87 -40.42 -16.38
C SER A 1217 -27.20 -40.26 -17.14
N ILE A 1218 -27.31 -39.21 -17.95
CA ILE A 1218 -28.51 -38.94 -18.76
C ILE A 1218 -28.59 -39.96 -19.92
N GLU A 1219 -29.72 -40.66 -20.04
CA GLU A 1219 -29.96 -41.57 -21.17
C GLU A 1219 -30.32 -40.81 -22.46
N ASN A 1220 -29.51 -40.97 -23.51
CA ASN A 1220 -29.90 -40.56 -24.86
C ASN A 1220 -30.77 -41.67 -25.50
N LEU A 1221 -32.08 -41.40 -25.63
CA LEU A 1221 -33.12 -42.33 -26.12
C LEU A 1221 -32.96 -42.84 -27.57
N GLN A 1222 -31.89 -42.49 -28.30
CA GLN A 1222 -31.72 -42.92 -29.71
C GLN A 1222 -31.15 -44.34 -29.90
N MET A 1223 -30.77 -45.06 -28.84
CA MET A 1223 -30.10 -46.37 -28.96
C MET A 1223 -30.87 -47.54 -28.34
N ARG A 1224 -32.17 -47.69 -28.66
CA ARG A 1224 -32.89 -48.99 -28.54
C ARG A 1224 -33.80 -49.24 -29.74
N LYS A 1225 -33.23 -49.37 -30.94
CA LYS A 1225 -33.77 -50.28 -31.96
C LYS A 1225 -32.77 -51.41 -32.14
N GLY A 1226 -33.02 -52.50 -31.41
CA GLY A 1226 -32.18 -53.69 -31.42
C GLY A 1226 -32.04 -54.25 -32.84
N GLY A 1227 -30.80 -54.42 -33.28
CA GLY A 1227 -30.48 -55.31 -34.38
C GLY A 1227 -30.88 -56.73 -33.98
N VAL A 1228 -31.86 -57.28 -34.69
CA VAL A 1228 -32.27 -58.69 -34.61
C VAL A 1228 -31.03 -59.58 -34.76
N PRO A 1229 -30.76 -60.51 -33.84
CA PRO A 1229 -29.63 -61.42 -33.97
C PRO A 1229 -29.91 -62.38 -35.13
N ARG A 1230 -29.04 -62.33 -36.17
CA ARG A 1230 -29.03 -63.33 -37.25
C ARG A 1230 -28.79 -64.71 -36.63
N SER A 1231 -29.83 -65.53 -36.66
CA SER A 1231 -29.83 -66.95 -36.29
C SER A 1231 -28.73 -67.72 -37.03
N VAL A 1232 -27.84 -68.36 -36.27
CA VAL A 1232 -26.96 -69.42 -36.75
C VAL A 1232 -27.85 -70.64 -37.02
N LYS A 1233 -27.98 -71.02 -38.30
CA LYS A 1233 -28.64 -72.26 -38.71
C LYS A 1233 -27.78 -73.45 -38.28
N SER A 1234 -28.27 -74.23 -37.32
CA SER A 1234 -27.88 -75.63 -37.15
C SER A 1234 -28.54 -76.47 -38.26
N LYS A 1235 -27.72 -77.24 -38.97
CA LYS A 1235 -28.19 -78.38 -39.77
C LYS A 1235 -28.34 -79.57 -38.81
N SER A 1236 -29.55 -80.07 -38.65
CA SER A 1236 -29.80 -81.50 -38.42
C SER A 1236 -30.91 -81.94 -39.37
N SER A 1237 -30.73 -83.15 -39.88
CA SER A 1237 -31.34 -83.74 -41.07
C SER A 1237 -32.67 -84.46 -40.81
N LEU A 1238 -33.48 -84.55 -41.87
CA LEU A 1238 -34.41 -85.63 -42.23
C LEU A 1238 -35.62 -85.86 -41.29
N THR A 1239 -36.80 -85.43 -41.70
CA THR A 1239 -37.82 -86.27 -42.39
C THR A 1239 -38.97 -85.41 -42.89
#